data_AF-A0A0D6QUU8-F1
#
_entry.id   AF-A0A0D6QUU8-F1
#
_cell.length_a   1.000
_cell.length_b   1.000
_cell.length_c   1.000
_cell.angle_alpha   90.00
_cell.angle_beta   90.00
_cell.angle_gamma   90.00
#
_symmetry.space_group_name_H-M   'P 1'
#
loop_
_entity.id
_entity.type
_entity.pdbx_description
1 polymer ?
#
loop_
_entity_poly.entity_id
_entity_poly.type
_entity_poly.pdbx_seq_one_letter_code
_entity_poly.pdbx_strand_id
1 'polypeptide(L)'
;MASAFAPFYVWPSQNGGKFAGPAKFRPRVRAALAQSGRGELVVRDRSKNSNGNNNNNGNYGKTDSKEIVRSLERSLKAPPSIEDDPEAEARAKARAVNVSVFDPAKLAEKYRRQPFKVVGRTLEIFLAVGSFALTVALDQRSGRLNENKRMRAAELRKILTRLGPTFVKVGQGLSSRPDLCPPEYLEELSELQDALPTFANADAFACIERELDLPLESIFSAISASPIAAASLGQVYKARLRYSGQMVAVKVQRPEIEESIGLDFYLVRGLGKLINKYVDIISSDVVALVDEFARRVYQELNYVQEAQNAIRFKKLYGDRPDVYVPEIFWDYTSAKVLTMDWVEGVKLNEQEAIEKQGLNLLALVNTGIQCSLRQLLEHGYFHADPHPGNLLATPDGKLAFLDFGMMSETPQQARFAIIGHVVHMVNRDYEAMAQDYYALDFLSPDIDVSPIVPALKNFFDDALSLTVSELNFKTIVDGLGAVLYEYPFDVPAYYALILRSLTVLEGLALYADPNFKVLAASYPYFAKRLLTDNNPYLRDALIELLFKDGRFRWNRLENLLVQGRKDSEFAAKDALQPVLQLLLGREGAELRTLVIKEAVRVVEAILVGGAIESYNSVPEPIKNLIPNGSVNGFLRINESEQAAMLELRDRVLRIWGLLRSSRGFDPDLLQPILEILQQPEAQEIGGGVVGGVTQRLAARLLQQVLRPASPVPS
;
A
#
# COMPACT_ATOMS: atom_id res chain seq x y z
N MET A 1 -15.37 4.30 -34.46
CA MET A 1 -14.52 4.32 -35.67
C MET A 1 -13.21 3.62 -35.32
N ALA A 2 -13.06 2.39 -35.82
CA ALA A 2 -11.89 1.55 -35.60
C ALA A 2 -10.74 1.91 -36.58
N SER A 3 -9.53 1.46 -36.24
CA SER A 3 -8.25 1.57 -36.98
C SER A 3 -7.42 2.82 -36.71
N ALA A 4 -6.46 2.71 -35.79
CA ALA A 4 -5.11 3.26 -35.89
C ALA A 4 -4.31 2.93 -34.61
N PHE A 5 -3.87 1.67 -34.47
CA PHE A 5 -2.82 1.32 -33.51
C PHE A 5 -1.74 0.53 -34.25
N ALA A 6 -0.61 1.19 -34.48
CA ALA A 6 0.67 0.56 -34.78
C ALA A 6 1.75 1.31 -33.97
N PRO A 7 2.70 0.61 -33.34
CA PRO A 7 3.61 1.19 -32.36
C PRO A 7 4.85 1.76 -33.05
N PHE A 8 5.25 2.98 -32.67
CA PHE A 8 6.58 3.50 -33.01
C PHE A 8 7.49 3.43 -31.79
N TYR A 9 8.46 2.51 -31.86
CA TYR A 9 9.66 2.48 -31.05
C TYR A 9 10.80 3.19 -31.79
N VAL A 10 11.77 3.68 -30.99
CA VAL A 10 13.12 4.15 -31.34
C VAL A 10 13.27 5.62 -31.76
N TRP A 11 13.98 6.40 -30.92
CA TRP A 11 14.96 7.38 -31.42
C TRP A 11 16.34 7.13 -30.79
N PRO A 12 17.45 7.18 -31.55
CA PRO A 12 18.79 6.89 -31.05
C PRO A 12 19.50 8.13 -30.49
N SER A 13 20.38 7.91 -29.52
CA SER A 13 21.46 8.84 -29.18
C SER A 13 22.48 8.94 -30.31
N GLN A 14 22.96 10.15 -30.63
CA GLN A 14 24.32 10.37 -31.13
C GLN A 14 24.88 11.71 -30.61
N ASN A 15 25.95 11.60 -29.82
CA ASN A 15 27.26 12.29 -29.84
C ASN A 15 27.38 13.58 -30.67
N GLY A 16 28.15 14.61 -30.28
CA GLY A 16 29.16 14.75 -29.22
C GLY A 16 30.12 15.91 -29.53
N GLY A 17 30.97 16.26 -28.57
CA GLY A 17 32.16 17.14 -28.74
C GLY A 17 32.51 17.90 -27.44
N LYS A 18 33.43 17.40 -26.58
CA LYS A 18 34.90 17.63 -26.57
C LYS A 18 35.26 19.10 -26.25
N PHE A 19 36.16 19.50 -25.35
CA PHE A 19 37.28 18.91 -24.59
C PHE A 19 37.70 19.95 -23.51
N ALA A 20 38.14 19.52 -22.30
CA ALA A 20 39.28 20.11 -21.57
C ALA A 20 39.64 19.23 -20.35
N GLY A 21 40.92 18.85 -20.26
CA GLY A 21 41.44 17.83 -19.36
C GLY A 21 41.87 18.29 -17.94
N PRO A 22 42.54 17.41 -17.18
CA PRO A 22 42.49 17.37 -15.72
C PRO A 22 43.73 17.98 -15.04
N ALA A 23 43.54 18.58 -13.86
CA ALA A 23 44.62 18.93 -12.95
C ALA A 23 44.75 17.89 -11.84
N LYS A 24 45.89 17.20 -11.85
CA LYS A 24 46.40 16.27 -10.85
C LYS A 24 46.69 16.99 -9.53
N PHE A 25 46.32 16.41 -8.39
CA PHE A 25 47.15 16.47 -7.18
C PHE A 25 47.06 15.13 -6.42
N ARG A 26 48.24 14.56 -6.15
CA ARG A 26 48.50 13.29 -5.47
C ARG A 26 48.92 13.56 -4.00
N PRO A 27 49.02 12.52 -3.15
CA PRO A 27 48.63 12.55 -1.74
C PRO A 27 49.78 12.81 -0.76
N ARG A 28 49.45 13.08 0.51
CA ARG A 28 50.38 12.85 1.62
C ARG A 28 49.77 11.95 2.69
N VAL A 29 50.55 10.90 2.94
CA VAL A 29 50.49 9.82 3.91
C VAL A 29 50.92 10.32 5.29
N ARG A 30 50.28 9.88 6.39
CA ARG A 30 50.82 8.94 7.43
C ARG A 30 50.18 9.13 8.83
N ALA A 31 49.62 8.02 9.32
CA ALA A 31 49.69 7.42 10.67
C ALA A 31 49.67 8.28 11.96
N ALA A 32 48.80 7.90 12.91
CA ALA A 32 49.22 7.33 14.20
C ALA A 32 48.03 6.68 14.94
N LEU A 33 48.24 5.42 15.35
CA LEU A 33 47.42 4.64 16.27
C LEU A 33 47.93 4.82 17.71
N ALA A 34 47.03 4.56 18.66
CA ALA A 34 47.24 4.14 20.04
C ALA A 34 47.60 5.21 21.09
N GLN A 35 46.70 5.41 22.06
CA GLN A 35 46.93 5.03 23.47
C GLN A 35 45.65 5.14 24.33
N SER A 36 45.42 4.09 25.12
CA SER A 36 44.67 3.94 26.39
C SER A 36 44.02 5.18 27.01
N GLY A 37 42.84 5.10 27.65
CA GLY A 37 42.62 4.18 28.78
C GLY A 37 41.23 4.32 29.40
N ARG A 38 40.77 3.21 29.96
CA ARG A 38 39.58 3.08 30.82
C ARG A 38 39.80 3.82 32.13
N GLY A 39 38.76 4.45 32.65
CA GLY A 39 38.71 4.98 34.01
C GLY A 39 37.28 4.98 34.55
N GLU A 40 36.94 3.93 35.29
CA GLU A 40 35.76 3.86 36.16
C GLU A 40 35.91 4.87 37.30
N LEU A 41 34.84 5.63 37.59
CA LEU A 41 34.80 6.57 38.72
C LEU A 41 33.88 6.01 39.82
N VAL A 42 34.55 5.57 40.89
CA VAL A 42 33.98 5.16 42.17
C VAL A 42 33.55 6.40 42.97
N VAL A 43 32.31 6.37 43.44
CA VAL A 43 31.72 7.35 44.37
C VAL A 43 32.37 7.21 45.75
N ARG A 44 32.88 8.32 46.31
CA ARG A 44 33.23 8.43 47.73
C ARG A 44 32.42 9.55 48.37
N ASP A 45 31.53 9.12 49.26
CA ASP A 45 30.76 9.93 50.19
C ASP A 45 31.65 10.37 51.36
N ARG A 46 31.58 11.65 51.74
CA ARG A 46 32.08 12.18 53.01
C ARG A 46 31.17 13.30 53.47
N SER A 47 30.31 12.96 54.42
CA SER A 47 29.66 13.91 55.31
C SER A 47 30.66 14.50 56.30
N LYS A 48 30.49 15.80 56.64
CA LYS A 48 30.52 16.32 58.02
C LYS A 48 30.22 17.82 58.07
N ASN A 49 29.10 18.13 58.73
CA ASN A 49 28.86 19.18 59.71
C ASN A 49 29.83 20.38 59.83
N SER A 50 29.28 21.59 59.74
CA SER A 50 29.42 22.59 60.81
C SER A 50 28.33 23.66 60.75
N ASN A 51 27.64 23.85 61.88
CA ASN A 51 26.70 24.91 62.21
C ASN A 51 27.29 26.33 62.07
N GLY A 52 26.46 27.28 61.64
CA GLY A 52 26.71 28.71 61.72
C GLY A 52 25.42 29.50 61.61
N ASN A 53 24.85 29.84 62.76
CA ASN A 53 23.62 30.59 62.96
C ASN A 53 23.86 32.10 62.72
N ASN A 54 23.05 32.77 61.89
CA ASN A 54 22.77 34.20 62.10
C ASN A 54 21.47 34.64 61.42
N ASN A 55 20.54 35.13 62.25
CA ASN A 55 19.30 35.79 61.87
C ASN A 55 19.57 37.18 61.30
N ASN A 56 18.93 37.54 60.19
CA ASN A 56 18.41 38.90 60.01
C ASN A 56 17.21 38.92 59.07
N ASN A 57 16.15 39.57 59.54
CA ASN A 57 14.84 39.73 58.91
C ASN A 57 14.92 40.57 57.63
N GLY A 58 14.27 40.08 56.57
CA GLY A 58 13.95 40.83 55.35
C GLY A 58 12.79 40.16 54.64
N ASN A 59 11.57 40.60 54.95
CA ASN A 59 10.32 40.08 54.41
C ASN A 59 10.12 40.58 52.97
N TYR A 60 10.47 39.77 51.98
CA TYR A 60 10.03 39.90 50.58
C TYR A 60 9.72 38.53 50.00
N GLY A 61 8.45 38.31 49.64
CA GLY A 61 7.99 37.35 48.62
C GLY A 61 8.49 35.91 48.68
N LYS A 62 7.90 35.08 49.54
CA LYS A 62 7.83 33.63 49.31
C LYS A 62 6.89 33.37 48.13
N THR A 63 7.39 33.48 46.91
CA THR A 63 6.75 32.92 45.72
C THR A 63 7.74 31.97 45.07
N ASP A 64 7.61 30.71 45.47
CA ASP A 64 7.92 29.49 44.72
C ASP A 64 9.25 29.35 43.96
N SER A 65 10.37 29.56 44.65
CA SER A 65 11.68 29.07 44.19
C SER A 65 11.70 27.54 44.01
N LYS A 66 10.82 26.78 44.68
CA LYS A 66 10.67 25.33 44.46
C LYS A 66 9.97 25.00 43.14
N GLU A 67 9.12 25.88 42.64
CA GLU A 67 8.43 25.70 41.37
C GLU A 67 9.34 26.04 40.19
N ILE A 68 10.16 27.09 40.33
CA ILE A 68 11.22 27.43 39.38
C ILE A 68 12.30 26.35 39.33
N VAL A 69 12.71 25.81 40.48
CA VAL A 69 13.68 24.69 40.53
C VAL A 69 13.08 23.41 39.95
N ARG A 70 11.80 23.10 40.19
CA ARG A 70 11.11 21.97 39.53
C ARG A 70 10.86 22.17 38.04
N SER A 71 10.76 23.41 37.58
CA SER A 71 10.70 23.78 36.16
C SER A 71 12.06 23.58 35.51
N LEU A 72 13.14 24.05 36.14
CA LEU A 72 14.52 23.85 35.67
C LEU A 72 14.96 22.39 35.73
N GLU A 73 14.58 21.62 36.76
CA GLU A 73 14.85 20.18 36.85
C GLU A 73 14.06 19.37 35.83
N ARG A 74 12.89 19.85 35.38
CA ARG A 74 12.17 19.30 34.23
C ARG A 74 12.86 19.64 32.90
N SER A 75 13.46 20.82 32.77
CA SER A 75 14.22 21.22 31.58
C SER A 75 15.60 20.56 31.45
N LEU A 76 16.14 19.97 32.52
CA LEU A 76 17.50 19.40 32.58
C LEU A 76 17.55 17.86 32.55
N LYS A 77 16.41 17.17 32.58
CA LYS A 77 16.38 15.72 32.34
C LYS A 77 16.36 15.46 30.84
N ALA A 78 17.34 14.71 30.34
CA ALA A 78 17.26 14.12 29.00
C ALA A 78 15.90 13.41 28.87
N PRO A 79 15.09 13.70 27.84
CA PRO A 79 13.78 13.11 27.73
C PRO A 79 13.92 11.58 27.60
N PRO A 80 12.95 10.82 28.13
CA PRO A 80 12.82 9.40 27.80
C PRO A 80 12.68 9.27 26.27
N SER A 81 12.93 8.08 25.73
CA SER A 81 12.76 7.77 24.30
C SER A 81 11.55 8.49 23.70
N ILE A 82 11.77 9.21 22.60
CA ILE A 82 10.83 10.14 21.91
C ILE A 82 9.55 9.43 21.41
N GLU A 83 9.43 8.12 21.60
CA GLU A 83 8.24 7.33 21.30
C GLU A 83 7.12 7.68 22.28
N ASP A 84 6.12 8.41 21.77
CA ASP A 84 4.84 8.74 22.39
C ASP A 84 4.94 9.56 23.69
N ASP A 85 5.22 10.88 23.58
CA ASP A 85 4.89 11.85 24.64
C ASP A 85 3.44 12.36 24.44
N PRO A 86 2.45 11.76 25.14
CA PRO A 86 1.05 12.17 25.02
C PRO A 86 0.81 13.61 25.51
N GLU A 87 1.66 14.13 26.40
CA GLU A 87 1.53 15.52 26.86
C GLU A 87 1.97 16.50 25.77
N ALA A 88 3.05 16.18 25.04
CA ALA A 88 3.49 16.98 23.89
C ALA A 88 2.45 16.97 22.76
N GLU A 89 1.87 15.81 22.45
CA GLU A 89 0.76 15.73 21.48
C GLU A 89 -0.44 16.56 21.94
N ALA A 90 -0.79 16.51 23.23
CA ALA A 90 -1.88 17.33 23.78
C ALA A 90 -1.60 18.84 23.67
N ARG A 91 -0.35 19.28 23.88
CA ARG A 91 0.06 20.68 23.65
C ARG A 91 -0.06 21.08 22.18
N ALA A 92 0.37 20.22 21.26
CA ALA A 92 0.24 20.45 19.82
C ALA A 92 -1.24 20.57 19.40
N LYS A 93 -2.10 19.67 19.91
CA LYS A 93 -3.55 19.74 19.73
C LYS A 93 -4.14 21.02 20.30
N ALA A 94 -3.71 21.44 21.48
CA ALA A 94 -4.16 22.70 22.10
C ALA A 94 -3.85 23.90 21.20
N ARG A 95 -2.67 23.93 20.57
CA ARG A 95 -2.32 24.95 19.55
C ARG A 95 -3.21 24.89 18.30
N ALA A 96 -3.78 23.73 17.99
CA ALA A 96 -4.66 23.52 16.84
C ALA A 96 -6.17 23.60 17.15
N VAL A 97 -6.59 23.94 18.38
CA VAL A 97 -8.03 23.99 18.75
C VAL A 97 -8.80 25.02 17.92
N ASN A 98 -8.15 26.12 17.54
CA ASN A 98 -8.76 27.20 16.76
C ASN A 98 -8.61 27.02 15.24
N VAL A 99 -8.26 25.81 14.77
CA VAL A 99 -8.15 25.54 13.34
C VAL A 99 -9.50 25.71 12.68
N SER A 100 -9.49 26.42 11.56
CA SER A 100 -10.67 26.60 10.73
C SER A 100 -11.16 25.27 10.20
N VAL A 101 -12.42 24.96 10.50
CA VAL A 101 -13.15 23.86 9.85
C VAL A 101 -13.96 24.46 8.71
N PHE A 102 -14.04 23.75 7.59
CA PHE A 102 -14.88 24.19 6.48
C PHE A 102 -16.34 24.29 6.92
N ASP A 103 -16.86 25.52 6.92
CA ASP A 103 -18.25 25.82 7.21
C ASP A 103 -18.80 26.76 6.12
N PRO A 104 -19.65 26.26 5.22
CA PRO A 104 -20.13 27.04 4.09
C PRO A 104 -21.01 28.22 4.53
N ALA A 105 -21.67 28.14 5.70
CA ALA A 105 -22.49 29.23 6.22
C ALA A 105 -21.61 30.38 6.74
N LYS A 106 -20.57 30.06 7.51
CA LYS A 106 -19.60 31.07 8.00
C LYS A 106 -18.84 31.74 6.86
N LEU A 107 -18.41 30.98 5.85
CA LEU A 107 -17.75 31.55 4.68
C LEU A 107 -18.68 32.49 3.91
N ALA A 108 -19.95 32.11 3.74
CA ALA A 108 -20.94 32.95 3.08
C ALA A 108 -21.20 34.25 3.84
N GLU A 109 -21.23 34.21 5.18
CA GLU A 109 -21.38 35.42 5.99
C GLU A 109 -20.14 36.32 5.90
N LYS A 110 -18.93 35.76 6.01
CA LYS A 110 -17.65 36.49 5.91
C LYS A 110 -17.55 37.21 4.56
N TYR A 111 -17.73 36.50 3.45
CA TYR A 111 -17.48 37.05 2.11
C TYR A 111 -18.62 37.89 1.55
N ARG A 112 -19.87 37.71 2.02
CA ARG A 112 -20.97 38.64 1.72
C ARG A 112 -20.66 40.06 2.20
N ARG A 113 -19.89 40.21 3.28
CA ARG A 113 -19.44 41.50 3.82
C ARG A 113 -18.21 42.07 3.10
N GLN A 114 -17.60 41.34 2.15
CA GLN A 114 -16.38 41.74 1.44
C GLN A 114 -16.57 41.72 -0.10
N PRO A 115 -17.54 42.48 -0.66
CA PRO A 115 -17.94 42.37 -2.07
C PRO A 115 -16.80 42.69 -3.05
N PHE A 116 -15.92 43.63 -2.73
CA PHE A 116 -14.80 43.99 -3.61
C PHE A 116 -13.78 42.85 -3.78
N LYS A 117 -13.46 42.13 -2.69
CA LYS A 117 -12.58 40.95 -2.77
C LYS A 117 -13.23 39.83 -3.59
N VAL A 118 -14.52 39.60 -3.39
CA VAL A 118 -15.31 38.60 -4.13
C VAL A 118 -15.32 38.90 -5.62
N VAL A 119 -15.68 40.13 -6.01
CA VAL A 119 -15.73 40.54 -7.42
C VAL A 119 -14.35 40.48 -8.08
N GLY A 120 -13.31 40.99 -7.41
CA GLY A 120 -11.94 40.95 -7.95
C GLY A 120 -11.48 39.52 -8.23
N ARG A 121 -11.68 38.61 -7.27
CA ARG A 121 -11.31 37.21 -7.41
C ARG A 121 -12.18 36.46 -8.44
N THR A 122 -13.47 36.80 -8.52
CA THR A 122 -14.39 36.22 -9.52
C THR A 122 -13.94 36.59 -10.94
N LEU A 123 -13.56 37.86 -11.16
CA LEU A 123 -13.07 38.32 -12.45
C LEU A 123 -11.76 37.63 -12.83
N GLU A 124 -10.83 37.48 -11.88
CA GLU A 124 -9.57 36.77 -12.09
C GLU A 124 -9.80 35.32 -12.54
N ILE A 125 -10.62 34.56 -11.80
CA ILE A 125 -10.96 33.17 -12.13
C ILE A 125 -11.68 33.10 -13.47
N PHE A 126 -12.68 33.95 -13.68
CA PHE A 126 -13.47 33.95 -14.91
C PHE A 126 -12.63 34.30 -16.13
N LEU A 127 -11.72 35.27 -16.04
CA LEU A 127 -10.82 35.61 -17.14
C LEU A 127 -9.86 34.47 -17.45
N ALA A 128 -9.29 33.82 -16.44
CA ALA A 128 -8.34 32.73 -16.63
C ALA A 128 -8.99 31.47 -17.22
N VAL A 129 -10.12 31.03 -16.66
CA VAL A 129 -10.87 29.86 -17.15
C VAL A 129 -11.57 30.18 -18.48
N GLY A 130 -12.09 31.40 -18.62
CA GLY A 130 -12.76 31.87 -19.84
C GLY A 130 -11.80 32.00 -21.02
N SER A 131 -10.57 32.49 -20.81
CA SER A 131 -9.56 32.53 -21.87
C SER A 131 -9.19 31.12 -22.33
N PHE A 132 -9.02 30.18 -21.38
CA PHE A 132 -8.76 28.79 -21.70
C PHE A 132 -9.92 28.17 -22.50
N ALA A 133 -11.16 28.30 -22.02
CA ALA A 133 -12.34 27.78 -22.69
C ALA A 133 -12.50 28.33 -24.11
N LEU A 134 -12.22 29.62 -24.32
CA LEU A 134 -12.24 30.24 -25.64
C LEU A 134 -11.18 29.60 -26.57
N THR A 135 -9.96 29.37 -26.09
CA THR A 135 -8.92 28.74 -26.90
C THR A 135 -9.25 27.29 -27.27
N VAL A 136 -9.83 26.53 -26.34
CA VAL A 136 -10.30 25.15 -26.60
C VAL A 136 -11.45 25.16 -27.62
N ALA A 137 -12.40 26.11 -27.50
CA ALA A 137 -13.49 26.25 -28.46
C ALA A 137 -13.01 26.63 -29.87
N LEU A 138 -11.96 27.46 -29.98
CA LEU A 138 -11.32 27.79 -31.26
C LEU A 138 -10.62 26.57 -31.88
N ASP A 139 -9.94 25.76 -31.07
CA ASP A 139 -9.32 24.51 -31.52
C ASP A 139 -10.37 23.49 -31.97
N GLN A 140 -11.51 23.42 -31.27
CA GLN A 140 -12.64 22.58 -31.66
C GLN A 140 -13.25 23.04 -33.00
N ARG A 141 -13.45 24.34 -33.18
CA ARG A 141 -13.97 24.92 -34.44
C ARG A 141 -13.02 24.74 -35.61
N SER A 142 -11.71 24.73 -35.35
CA SER A 142 -10.68 24.55 -36.39
C SER A 142 -10.33 23.08 -36.65
N GLY A 143 -10.94 22.14 -35.92
CA GLY A 143 -10.67 20.70 -36.06
C GLY A 143 -9.31 20.24 -35.52
N ARG A 144 -8.57 21.13 -34.84
CA ARG A 144 -7.21 20.87 -34.32
C ARG A 144 -7.18 20.46 -32.84
N LEU A 145 -8.35 20.20 -32.25
CA LEU A 145 -8.47 19.84 -30.84
C LEU A 145 -7.54 18.69 -30.46
N ASN A 146 -7.50 17.61 -31.25
CA ASN A 146 -6.66 16.44 -30.99
C ASN A 146 -5.16 16.74 -31.11
N GLU A 147 -4.75 17.54 -32.10
CA GLU A 147 -3.35 17.93 -32.30
C GLU A 147 -2.83 18.80 -31.16
N ASN A 148 -3.67 19.69 -30.64
CA ASN A 148 -3.30 20.65 -29.61
C ASN A 148 -3.52 20.16 -28.17
N LYS A 149 -4.03 18.93 -27.96
CA LYS A 149 -4.39 18.41 -26.61
C LYS A 149 -3.29 18.61 -25.58
N ARG A 150 -2.06 18.18 -25.89
CA ARG A 150 -0.93 18.27 -24.95
C ARG A 150 -0.55 19.72 -24.64
N MET A 151 -0.60 20.60 -25.65
CA MET A 151 -0.36 22.03 -25.45
C MET A 151 -1.42 22.65 -24.53
N ARG A 152 -2.70 22.30 -24.71
CA ARG A 152 -3.80 22.78 -23.86
C ARG A 152 -3.74 22.22 -22.44
N ALA A 153 -3.33 20.97 -22.30
CA ALA A 153 -3.10 20.37 -20.99
C ALA A 153 -2.00 21.13 -20.20
N ALA A 154 -0.87 21.44 -20.84
CA ALA A 154 0.18 22.25 -20.23
C ALA A 154 -0.26 23.71 -19.93
N GLU A 155 -1.13 24.29 -20.76
CA GLU A 155 -1.73 25.61 -20.52
C GLU A 155 -2.66 25.57 -19.30
N LEU A 156 -3.55 24.57 -19.21
CA LEU A 156 -4.43 24.38 -18.06
C LEU A 156 -3.62 24.24 -16.78
N ARG A 157 -2.57 23.41 -16.79
CA ARG A 157 -1.65 23.25 -15.65
C ARG A 157 -1.12 24.59 -15.16
N LYS A 158 -0.58 25.42 -16.06
CA LYS A 158 -0.06 26.76 -15.73
C LYS A 158 -1.14 27.69 -15.18
N ILE A 159 -2.35 27.63 -15.73
CA ILE A 159 -3.50 28.40 -15.24
C ILE A 159 -3.85 27.99 -13.82
N LEU A 160 -3.95 26.69 -13.54
CA LEU A 160 -4.26 26.18 -12.20
C LEU A 160 -3.15 26.55 -11.19
N THR A 161 -1.87 26.45 -11.57
CA THR A 161 -0.75 26.92 -10.74
C THR A 161 -0.85 28.42 -10.43
N ARG A 162 -1.19 29.24 -11.42
CA ARG A 162 -1.33 30.70 -11.26
C ARG A 162 -2.52 31.07 -10.38
N LEU A 163 -3.64 30.37 -10.52
CA LEU A 163 -4.84 30.61 -9.72
C LEU A 163 -4.61 30.25 -8.25
N GLY A 164 -3.66 29.36 -7.94
CA GLY A 164 -3.18 29.15 -6.57
C GLY A 164 -3.68 27.85 -5.93
N PRO A 165 -3.53 27.71 -4.59
CA PRO A 165 -3.61 26.41 -3.91
C PRO A 165 -4.90 25.62 -4.14
N THR A 166 -6.07 26.28 -4.15
CA THR A 166 -7.36 25.63 -4.39
C THR A 166 -7.40 24.96 -5.76
N PHE A 167 -6.95 25.67 -6.80
CA PHE A 167 -6.99 25.18 -8.18
C PHE A 167 -5.88 24.18 -8.47
N VAL A 168 -4.72 24.29 -7.80
CA VAL A 168 -3.71 23.23 -7.76
C VAL A 168 -4.31 21.95 -7.17
N LYS A 169 -5.04 22.04 -6.05
CA LYS A 169 -5.73 20.88 -5.45
C LYS A 169 -6.80 20.30 -6.35
N VAL A 170 -7.57 21.13 -7.04
CA VAL A 170 -8.53 20.68 -8.08
C VAL A 170 -7.79 19.94 -9.19
N GLY A 171 -6.68 20.47 -9.70
CA GLY A 171 -5.84 19.81 -10.70
C GLY A 171 -5.28 18.48 -10.23
N GLN A 172 -4.81 18.40 -8.98
CA GLN A 172 -4.35 17.15 -8.35
C GLN A 172 -5.49 16.13 -8.20
N GLY A 173 -6.73 16.56 -7.90
CA GLY A 173 -7.89 15.68 -7.88
C GLY A 173 -8.24 15.16 -9.28
N LEU A 174 -8.26 16.05 -10.28
CA LEU A 174 -8.53 15.73 -11.68
C LEU A 174 -7.47 14.78 -12.28
N SER A 175 -6.20 14.91 -11.88
CA SER A 175 -5.12 14.03 -12.36
C SER A 175 -5.30 12.56 -11.94
N SER A 176 -6.24 12.26 -11.04
CA SER A 176 -6.59 10.89 -10.64
C SER A 176 -7.94 10.38 -11.16
N ARG A 177 -8.63 11.18 -11.98
CA ARG A 177 -9.97 10.84 -12.48
C ARG A 177 -9.91 10.65 -14.00
N PRO A 178 -9.52 9.45 -14.48
CA PRO A 178 -9.45 9.15 -15.91
C PRO A 178 -10.83 9.18 -16.59
N ASP A 179 -11.90 9.06 -15.81
CA ASP A 179 -13.29 9.26 -16.23
C ASP A 179 -13.60 10.73 -16.57
N LEU A 180 -12.83 11.70 -16.04
CA LEU A 180 -13.06 13.13 -16.23
C LEU A 180 -12.07 13.80 -17.18
N CYS A 181 -10.84 13.28 -17.28
CA CYS A 181 -9.76 13.91 -18.04
C CYS A 181 -9.12 12.93 -19.03
N PRO A 182 -8.85 13.35 -20.28
CA PRO A 182 -8.13 12.53 -21.23
C PRO A 182 -6.66 12.30 -20.78
N PRO A 183 -6.00 11.23 -21.27
CA PRO A 183 -4.68 10.82 -20.78
C PRO A 183 -3.62 11.93 -20.82
N GLU A 184 -3.61 12.76 -21.86
CA GLU A 184 -2.63 13.85 -22.00
C GLU A 184 -2.80 14.93 -20.92
N TYR A 185 -4.03 15.12 -20.43
CA TYR A 185 -4.31 16.03 -19.32
C TYR A 185 -3.92 15.42 -17.97
N LEU A 186 -4.15 14.12 -17.78
CA LEU A 186 -3.73 13.42 -16.56
C LEU A 186 -2.21 13.51 -16.38
N GLU A 187 -1.45 13.27 -17.45
CA GLU A 187 0.02 13.39 -17.47
C GLU A 187 0.46 14.80 -17.05
N GLU A 188 -0.02 15.84 -17.71
CA GLU A 188 0.39 17.22 -17.42
C GLU A 188 -0.06 17.70 -16.03
N LEU A 189 -1.26 17.31 -15.59
CA LEU A 189 -1.76 17.69 -14.25
C LEU A 189 -1.02 16.95 -13.13
N SER A 190 -0.42 15.78 -13.39
CA SER A 190 0.39 15.07 -12.40
C SER A 190 1.61 15.90 -11.96
N GLU A 191 2.18 16.74 -12.84
CA GLU A 191 3.30 17.62 -12.52
C GLU A 191 2.97 18.72 -11.48
N LEU A 192 1.69 18.98 -11.20
CA LEU A 192 1.28 19.91 -10.13
C LEU A 192 1.70 19.45 -8.73
N GLN A 193 2.28 18.25 -8.61
CA GLN A 193 2.72 17.64 -7.37
C GLN A 193 4.20 17.91 -7.06
N ASP A 194 5.04 18.23 -8.05
CA ASP A 194 6.50 18.16 -7.90
C ASP A 194 7.25 19.48 -7.68
N ALA A 195 6.73 20.62 -8.14
CA ALA A 195 7.43 21.90 -7.98
C ALA A 195 6.49 23.10 -8.04
N LEU A 196 6.18 23.65 -6.86
CA LEU A 196 5.39 24.87 -6.74
C LEU A 196 6.25 26.05 -6.32
N PRO A 197 5.88 27.29 -6.70
CA PRO A 197 6.68 28.47 -6.38
C PRO A 197 6.78 28.68 -4.87
N THR A 198 7.95 29.14 -4.43
CA THR A 198 8.25 29.51 -3.05
C THR A 198 7.66 30.88 -2.69
N PHE A 199 7.24 31.07 -1.43
CA PHE A 199 6.95 32.37 -0.83
C PHE A 199 8.15 32.88 -0.02
N ALA A 200 8.08 34.11 0.50
CA ALA A 200 9.19 34.76 1.18
C ALA A 200 9.53 34.09 2.52
N ASN A 201 10.82 33.87 2.78
CA ASN A 201 11.28 33.17 3.98
C ASN A 201 10.96 33.94 5.27
N ALA A 202 10.88 35.28 5.19
CA ALA A 202 10.46 36.12 6.32
C ALA A 202 9.05 35.76 6.81
N ASP A 203 8.11 35.51 5.89
CA ASP A 203 6.75 35.11 6.24
C ASP A 203 6.72 33.70 6.84
N ALA A 204 7.56 32.79 6.34
CA ALA A 204 7.68 31.42 6.88
C ALA A 204 8.21 31.45 8.32
N PHE A 205 9.27 32.22 8.54
CA PHE A 205 9.91 32.36 9.84
C PHE A 205 9.00 33.03 10.87
N ALA A 206 8.33 34.13 10.48
CA ALA A 206 7.31 34.75 11.32
C ALA A 206 6.12 33.82 11.62
N CYS A 207 5.77 32.93 10.68
CA CYS A 207 4.75 31.92 10.90
C CYS A 207 5.18 30.91 11.97
N ILE A 208 6.43 30.40 11.90
CA ILE A 208 6.96 29.48 12.91
C ILE A 208 6.90 30.11 14.30
N GLU A 209 7.41 31.33 14.46
CA GLU A 209 7.48 31.99 15.77
C GLU A 209 6.11 32.24 16.37
N ARG A 210 5.16 32.71 15.55
CA ARG A 210 3.78 32.98 15.97
C ARG A 210 3.03 31.70 16.36
N GLU A 211 3.25 30.61 15.64
CA GLU A 211 2.55 29.34 15.86
C GLU A 211 3.10 28.56 17.06
N LEU A 212 4.42 28.66 17.29
CA LEU A 212 5.08 27.95 18.39
C LEU A 212 5.24 28.81 19.65
N ASP A 213 4.93 30.12 19.56
CA ASP A 213 5.07 31.12 20.62
C ASP A 213 6.50 31.18 21.19
N LEU A 214 7.49 31.02 20.30
CA LEU A 214 8.90 30.92 20.64
C LEU A 214 9.76 31.56 19.53
N PRO A 215 10.83 32.31 19.87
CA PRO A 215 11.74 32.84 18.86
C PRO A 215 12.51 31.71 18.17
N LEU A 216 12.79 31.85 16.88
CA LEU A 216 13.47 30.84 16.07
C LEU A 216 14.80 30.40 16.68
N GLU A 217 15.56 31.34 17.24
CA GLU A 217 16.85 31.06 17.85
C GLU A 217 16.70 30.20 19.11
N SER A 218 15.57 30.23 19.81
CA SER A 218 15.37 29.34 20.97
C SER A 218 15.11 27.90 20.55
N ILE A 219 14.44 27.71 19.41
CA ILE A 219 14.04 26.41 18.88
C ILE A 219 15.20 25.76 18.14
N PHE A 220 15.84 26.49 17.22
CA PHE A 220 16.85 25.98 16.31
C PHE A 220 18.23 26.58 16.58
N SER A 221 19.25 25.73 16.53
CA SER A 221 20.66 26.14 16.50
C SER A 221 21.11 26.55 15.09
N ALA A 222 20.45 26.01 14.05
CA ALA A 222 20.63 26.41 12.66
C ALA A 222 19.34 26.10 11.87
N ILE A 223 19.00 26.95 10.91
CA ILE A 223 17.91 26.73 9.93
C ILE A 223 18.40 27.17 8.55
N SER A 224 17.98 26.45 7.49
CA SER A 224 18.38 26.78 6.12
C SER A 224 17.86 28.16 5.70
N ALA A 225 18.72 28.96 5.07
CA ALA A 225 18.35 30.31 4.63
C ALA A 225 17.32 30.32 3.49
N SER A 226 17.21 29.21 2.75
CA SER A 226 16.22 28.96 1.70
C SER A 226 15.47 27.66 1.98
N PRO A 227 14.22 27.52 1.50
CA PRO A 227 13.49 26.25 1.58
C PRO A 227 14.21 25.18 0.76
N ILE A 228 14.18 23.94 1.26
CA ILE A 228 14.72 22.77 0.57
C ILE A 228 13.69 22.20 -0.42
N ALA A 229 12.41 22.32 -0.08
CA ALA A 229 11.30 21.91 -0.94
C ALA A 229 10.12 22.86 -0.80
N ALA A 230 9.27 22.91 -1.83
CA ALA A 230 8.00 23.62 -1.82
C ALA A 230 6.88 22.64 -2.16
N ALA A 231 5.85 22.62 -1.31
CA ALA A 231 4.67 21.78 -1.45
C ALA A 231 3.45 22.63 -1.86
N SER A 232 2.31 21.96 -2.08
CA SER A 232 1.04 22.61 -2.42
C SER A 232 0.59 23.61 -1.37
N LEU A 233 0.65 23.24 -0.10
CA LEU A 233 0.16 24.06 1.01
C LEU A 233 1.27 24.78 1.78
N GLY A 234 2.55 24.54 1.49
CA GLY A 234 3.65 25.03 2.32
C GLY A 234 5.05 24.91 1.72
N GLN A 235 6.05 25.14 2.56
CA GLN A 235 7.49 25.02 2.27
C GLN A 235 8.18 24.20 3.35
N VAL A 236 9.28 23.52 3.01
CA VAL A 236 10.06 22.72 3.96
C VAL A 236 11.46 23.32 4.13
N TYR A 237 11.87 23.49 5.37
CA TYR A 237 13.20 23.96 5.78
C TYR A 237 13.97 22.85 6.48
N LYS A 238 15.29 22.80 6.29
CA LYS A 238 16.17 21.92 7.07
C LYS A 238 16.69 22.70 8.27
N ALA A 239 16.48 22.16 9.46
CA ALA A 239 16.90 22.80 10.70
C ALA A 239 17.60 21.83 11.65
N ARG A 240 18.27 22.38 12.65
CA ARG A 240 18.89 21.64 13.75
C ARG A 240 18.31 22.10 15.07
N LEU A 241 17.65 21.20 15.80
CA LEU A 241 17.06 21.50 17.10
C LEU A 241 18.15 21.94 18.10
N ARG A 242 17.89 22.99 18.87
CA ARG A 242 18.87 23.53 19.82
C ARG A 242 19.10 22.60 21.01
N TYR A 243 18.05 22.02 21.56
CA TYR A 243 18.13 21.24 22.79
C TYR A 243 18.80 19.86 22.59
N SER A 244 18.53 19.18 21.47
CA SER A 244 19.05 17.84 21.18
C SER A 244 20.17 17.81 20.13
N GLY A 245 20.28 18.84 19.29
CA GLY A 245 21.19 18.85 18.14
C GLY A 245 20.73 17.99 16.96
N GLN A 246 19.56 17.35 17.04
CA GLN A 246 18.98 16.53 15.97
C GLN A 246 18.61 17.38 14.75
N MET A 247 18.75 16.78 13.57
CA MET A 247 18.34 17.39 12.30
C MET A 247 16.86 17.13 12.07
N VAL A 248 16.13 18.16 11.65
CA VAL A 248 14.68 18.09 11.41
C VAL A 248 14.29 18.77 10.10
N ALA A 249 13.21 18.28 9.51
CA ALA A 249 12.46 18.95 8.46
C ALA A 249 11.32 19.76 9.10
N VAL A 250 11.24 21.05 8.78
CA VAL A 250 10.22 21.98 9.28
C VAL A 250 9.35 22.41 8.11
N LYS A 251 8.14 21.84 8.01
CA LYS A 251 7.14 22.19 6.99
C LYS A 251 6.27 23.32 7.53
N VAL A 252 6.20 24.42 6.79
CA VAL A 252 5.49 25.66 7.16
C VAL A 252 4.45 25.97 6.10
N GLN A 253 3.21 26.20 6.54
CA GLN A 253 2.10 26.52 5.67
C GLN A 253 2.26 27.92 5.02
N ARG A 254 1.75 28.07 3.78
CA ARG A 254 1.74 29.36 3.07
C ARG A 254 0.93 30.41 3.85
N PRO A 255 1.38 31.68 3.86
CA PRO A 255 0.62 32.76 4.48
C PRO A 255 -0.74 32.93 3.81
N GLU A 256 -1.76 33.29 4.60
CA GLU A 256 -3.13 33.58 4.15
C GLU A 256 -3.84 32.47 3.36
N ILE A 257 -3.31 31.23 3.37
CA ILE A 257 -3.83 30.14 2.55
C ILE A 257 -5.29 29.82 2.86
N GLU A 258 -5.66 29.88 4.14
CA GLU A 258 -7.02 29.63 4.63
C GLU A 258 -8.02 30.65 4.07
N GLU A 259 -7.63 31.93 4.01
CA GLU A 259 -8.46 32.97 3.45
C GLU A 259 -8.64 32.78 1.95
N SER A 260 -7.54 32.52 1.23
CA SER A 260 -7.58 32.26 -0.22
C SER A 260 -8.46 31.06 -0.56
N ILE A 261 -8.26 29.93 0.13
CA ILE A 261 -9.03 28.70 -0.08
C ILE A 261 -10.50 28.92 0.27
N GLY A 262 -10.78 29.59 1.39
CA GLY A 262 -12.16 29.91 1.78
C GLY A 262 -12.89 30.79 0.76
N LEU A 263 -12.21 31.79 0.18
CA LEU A 263 -12.79 32.64 -0.85
C LEU A 263 -13.06 31.86 -2.14
N ASP A 264 -12.10 31.04 -2.57
CA ASP A 264 -12.25 30.22 -3.78
C ASP A 264 -13.40 29.23 -3.65
N PHE A 265 -13.52 28.52 -2.52
CA PHE A 265 -14.63 27.60 -2.29
C PHE A 265 -15.98 28.29 -2.16
N TYR A 266 -16.03 29.50 -1.58
CA TYR A 266 -17.24 30.31 -1.60
C TYR A 266 -17.71 30.60 -3.03
N LEU A 267 -16.79 30.94 -3.94
CA LEU A 267 -17.08 31.21 -5.35
C LEU A 267 -17.48 29.94 -6.11
N VAL A 268 -16.70 28.86 -6.00
CA VAL A 268 -16.98 27.57 -6.68
C VAL A 268 -18.31 27.00 -6.21
N ARG A 269 -18.64 27.10 -4.92
CA ARG A 269 -19.94 26.69 -4.39
C ARG A 269 -21.09 27.54 -4.93
N GLY A 270 -20.87 28.84 -5.09
CA GLY A 270 -21.81 29.74 -5.75
C GLY A 270 -22.11 29.33 -7.20
N LEU A 271 -21.06 28.94 -7.94
CA LEU A 271 -21.19 28.38 -9.29
C LEU A 271 -21.92 27.03 -9.27
N GLY A 272 -21.62 26.14 -8.31
CA GLY A 272 -22.32 24.87 -8.14
C GLY A 272 -23.83 25.03 -7.96
N LYS A 273 -24.27 26.04 -7.20
CA LYS A 273 -25.70 26.38 -7.08
C LYS A 273 -26.33 26.83 -8.40
N LEU A 274 -25.57 27.55 -9.24
CA LEU A 274 -26.03 27.96 -10.56
C LEU A 274 -26.17 26.73 -11.48
N ILE A 275 -25.18 25.84 -11.46
CA ILE A 275 -25.19 24.59 -12.24
C ILE A 275 -26.40 23.73 -11.84
N ASN A 276 -26.57 23.43 -10.55
CA ASN A 276 -27.72 22.65 -10.07
C ASN A 276 -29.08 23.25 -10.44
N LYS A 277 -29.17 24.58 -10.61
CA LYS A 277 -30.42 25.27 -10.92
C LYS A 277 -30.74 25.33 -12.42
N TYR A 278 -29.72 25.37 -13.27
CA TYR A 278 -29.86 25.69 -14.69
C TYR A 278 -29.36 24.59 -15.63
N VAL A 279 -28.73 23.52 -15.12
CA VAL A 279 -28.15 22.44 -15.91
C VAL A 279 -28.78 21.11 -15.51
N ASP A 280 -29.92 20.80 -16.13
CA ASP A 280 -30.69 19.58 -15.84
C ASP A 280 -30.01 18.27 -16.29
N ILE A 281 -28.91 18.35 -17.05
CA ILE A 281 -28.12 17.20 -17.53
C ILE A 281 -27.26 16.59 -16.41
N ILE A 282 -26.93 17.35 -15.37
CA ILE A 282 -26.09 16.86 -14.27
C ILE A 282 -27.02 16.37 -13.15
N SER A 283 -27.15 15.05 -13.04
CA SER A 283 -28.00 14.40 -12.02
C SER A 283 -27.42 14.45 -10.61
N SER A 284 -26.15 14.79 -10.46
CA SER A 284 -25.42 14.83 -9.18
C SER A 284 -25.48 16.21 -8.53
N ASP A 285 -25.62 16.26 -7.20
CA ASP A 285 -25.57 17.52 -6.46
C ASP A 285 -24.13 18.08 -6.44
N VAL A 286 -23.86 19.03 -7.35
CA VAL A 286 -22.55 19.67 -7.49
C VAL A 286 -22.14 20.42 -6.22
N VAL A 287 -23.10 20.98 -5.48
CA VAL A 287 -22.82 21.67 -4.22
C VAL A 287 -22.34 20.69 -3.17
N ALA A 288 -22.96 19.51 -3.07
CA ALA A 288 -22.54 18.48 -2.12
C ALA A 288 -21.11 17.99 -2.43
N LEU A 289 -20.79 17.78 -3.72
CA LEU A 289 -19.45 17.39 -4.17
C LEU A 289 -18.40 18.46 -3.83
N VAL A 290 -18.71 19.74 -4.08
CA VAL A 290 -17.81 20.86 -3.73
C VAL A 290 -17.63 20.94 -2.21
N ASP A 291 -18.70 20.79 -1.44
CA ASP A 291 -18.62 20.83 0.03
C ASP A 291 -17.78 19.65 0.59
N GLU A 292 -17.88 18.46 0.00
CA GLU A 292 -17.02 17.32 0.36
C GLU A 292 -15.55 17.57 0.03
N PHE A 293 -15.28 18.01 -1.19
CA PHE A 293 -13.92 18.31 -1.62
C PHE A 293 -13.29 19.44 -0.77
N ALA A 294 -14.05 20.48 -0.46
CA ALA A 294 -13.61 21.56 0.42
C ALA A 294 -13.29 21.08 1.83
N ARG A 295 -14.11 20.19 2.41
CA ARG A 295 -13.79 19.57 3.71
C ARG A 295 -12.46 18.83 3.68
N ARG A 296 -12.17 18.05 2.63
CA ARG A 296 -10.89 17.34 2.49
C ARG A 296 -9.71 18.31 2.40
N VAL A 297 -9.82 19.37 1.59
CA VAL A 297 -8.75 20.39 1.49
C VAL A 297 -8.53 21.11 2.82
N TYR A 298 -9.59 21.42 3.58
CA TYR A 298 -9.46 22.01 4.92
C TYR A 298 -8.84 21.05 5.94
N GLN A 299 -9.09 19.74 5.84
CA GLN A 299 -8.42 18.75 6.68
C GLN A 299 -6.90 18.75 6.45
N GLU A 300 -6.46 18.91 5.20
CA GLU A 300 -5.03 19.04 4.87
C GLU A 300 -4.37 20.33 5.38
N LEU A 301 -5.16 21.36 5.73
CA LEU A 301 -4.62 22.59 6.34
C LEU A 301 -4.20 22.40 7.80
N ASN A 302 -4.56 21.27 8.42
CA ASN A 302 -4.21 20.96 9.80
C ASN A 302 -3.02 19.99 9.86
N TYR A 303 -1.82 20.53 10.05
CA TYR A 303 -0.61 19.72 10.16
C TYR A 303 -0.54 18.84 11.43
N VAL A 304 -1.35 19.11 12.45
CA VAL A 304 -1.51 18.16 13.57
C VAL A 304 -2.17 16.87 13.07
N GLN A 305 -3.15 16.96 12.16
CA GLN A 305 -3.78 15.76 11.59
C GLN A 305 -2.80 14.95 10.75
N GLU A 306 -1.95 15.61 9.95
CA GLU A 306 -0.88 14.97 9.17
C GLU A 306 0.13 14.26 10.09
N ALA A 307 0.54 14.90 11.19
CA ALA A 307 1.40 14.28 12.20
C ALA A 307 0.77 13.03 12.84
N GLN A 308 -0.53 13.09 13.17
CA GLN A 308 -1.25 11.93 13.70
C GLN A 308 -1.35 10.79 12.69
N ASN A 309 -1.55 11.12 11.42
CA ASN A 309 -1.54 10.16 10.33
C ASN A 309 -0.18 9.47 10.21
N ALA A 310 0.92 10.22 10.32
CA ALA A 310 2.29 9.68 10.29
C ALA A 310 2.54 8.70 11.45
N ILE A 311 2.13 9.05 12.69
CA ILE A 311 2.27 8.14 13.85
C ILE A 311 1.41 6.90 13.68
N ARG A 312 0.17 7.05 13.22
CA ARG A 312 -0.71 5.90 12.95
C ARG A 312 -0.12 4.99 11.88
N PHE A 313 0.42 5.56 10.81
CA PHE A 313 1.11 4.82 9.76
C PHE A 313 2.31 4.06 10.33
N LYS A 314 3.18 4.73 11.11
CA LYS A 314 4.33 4.11 11.77
C LYS A 314 3.92 2.96 12.68
N LYS A 315 2.86 3.13 13.47
CA LYS A 315 2.35 2.09 14.38
C LYS A 315 1.86 0.84 13.63
N LEU A 316 1.30 1.01 12.43
CA LEU A 316 0.75 -0.09 11.65
C LEU A 316 1.78 -0.77 10.74
N TYR A 317 2.78 -0.03 10.27
CA TYR A 317 3.68 -0.46 9.18
C TYR A 317 5.18 -0.28 9.48
N GLY A 318 5.54 0.37 10.58
CA GLY A 318 6.93 0.65 10.96
C GLY A 318 7.68 -0.52 11.57
N ASP A 319 7.02 -1.67 11.79
CA ASP A 319 7.65 -2.95 12.14
C ASP A 319 8.47 -3.54 10.98
N ARG A 320 8.22 -3.05 9.76
CA ARG A 320 8.92 -3.46 8.55
C ARG A 320 10.34 -2.87 8.50
N PRO A 321 11.40 -3.70 8.38
CA PRO A 321 12.79 -3.20 8.39
C PRO A 321 13.17 -2.42 7.13
N ASP A 322 12.42 -2.58 6.05
CA ASP A 322 12.62 -1.96 4.73
C ASP A 322 11.83 -0.64 4.57
N VAL A 323 11.00 -0.25 5.54
CA VAL A 323 10.21 0.99 5.54
C VAL A 323 10.73 1.94 6.61
N TYR A 324 10.81 3.23 6.28
CA TYR A 324 11.16 4.29 7.23
C TYR A 324 10.03 5.33 7.32
N VAL A 325 9.70 5.71 8.55
CA VAL A 325 8.71 6.74 8.84
C VAL A 325 9.35 7.75 9.80
N PRO A 326 9.43 9.05 9.43
CA PRO A 326 10.03 10.09 10.26
C PRO A 326 9.35 10.19 11.63
N GLU A 327 10.14 10.45 12.67
CA GLU A 327 9.60 10.81 13.98
C GLU A 327 8.96 12.20 13.94
N ILE A 328 7.87 12.37 14.68
CA ILE A 328 7.21 13.67 14.84
C ILE A 328 7.70 14.35 16.12
N PHE A 329 8.07 15.62 16.01
CA PHE A 329 8.43 16.46 17.14
C PHE A 329 7.24 17.33 17.57
N TRP A 330 6.41 16.80 18.44
CA TRP A 330 5.15 17.43 18.86
C TRP A 330 5.31 18.82 19.47
N ASP A 331 6.34 19.03 20.29
CA ASP A 331 6.61 20.35 20.90
C ASP A 331 6.87 21.46 19.87
N TYR A 332 7.28 21.09 18.66
CA TYR A 332 7.53 21.99 17.54
C TYR A 332 6.53 21.79 16.39
N THR A 333 5.35 21.24 16.69
CA THR A 333 4.26 21.02 15.74
C THR A 333 3.00 21.78 16.18
N SER A 334 2.35 22.44 15.22
CA SER A 334 1.09 23.17 15.36
C SER A 334 0.18 22.88 14.15
N ALA A 335 -0.94 23.60 14.05
CA ALA A 335 -1.80 23.57 12.89
C ALA A 335 -1.10 23.94 11.57
N LYS A 336 -0.13 24.88 11.61
CA LYS A 336 0.52 25.46 10.42
C LYS A 336 2.00 25.13 10.30
N VAL A 337 2.57 24.45 11.30
CA VAL A 337 3.98 24.03 11.34
C VAL A 337 4.05 22.54 11.68
N LEU A 338 4.69 21.75 10.84
CA LEU A 338 4.99 20.34 11.11
C LEU A 338 6.50 20.17 11.23
N THR A 339 6.96 19.66 12.37
CA THR A 339 8.37 19.34 12.57
C THR A 339 8.54 17.84 12.68
N MET A 340 9.33 17.27 11.78
CA MET A 340 9.62 15.84 11.73
C MET A 340 11.10 15.56 11.52
N ASP A 341 11.52 14.32 11.75
CA ASP A 341 12.90 13.90 11.55
C ASP A 341 13.40 14.17 10.12
N TRP A 342 14.66 14.57 10.00
CA TRP A 342 15.28 14.82 8.71
C TRP A 342 15.73 13.50 8.08
N VAL A 343 15.09 13.12 6.98
CA VAL A 343 15.47 11.93 6.21
C VAL A 343 16.48 12.30 5.13
N GLU A 344 17.64 11.65 5.16
CA GLU A 344 18.58 11.67 4.04
C GLU A 344 18.20 10.60 3.02
N GLY A 345 18.07 10.99 1.76
CA GLY A 345 17.73 10.06 0.69
C GLY A 345 17.60 10.73 -0.67
N VAL A 346 17.36 9.91 -1.68
CA VAL A 346 17.16 10.30 -3.08
C VAL A 346 15.72 10.02 -3.47
N LYS A 347 15.07 10.90 -4.23
CA LYS A 347 13.68 10.69 -4.67
C LYS A 347 13.58 9.47 -5.58
N LEU A 348 12.47 8.74 -5.48
CA LEU A 348 12.28 7.52 -6.27
C LEU A 348 12.28 7.74 -7.79
N ASN A 349 11.97 8.94 -8.27
CA ASN A 349 12.03 9.29 -9.69
C ASN A 349 13.45 9.58 -10.20
N GLU A 350 14.47 9.56 -9.35
CA GLU A 350 15.87 9.83 -9.71
C GLU A 350 16.70 8.52 -9.82
N GLN A 351 16.33 7.65 -10.77
CA GLN A 351 16.94 6.32 -10.94
C GLN A 351 18.47 6.33 -10.98
N GLU A 352 19.08 7.23 -11.78
CA GLU A 352 20.54 7.29 -11.90
C GLU A 352 21.24 7.59 -10.55
N ALA A 353 20.60 8.39 -9.70
CA ALA A 353 21.16 8.75 -8.40
C ALA A 353 21.06 7.58 -7.40
N ILE A 354 19.98 6.80 -7.48
CA ILE A 354 19.79 5.57 -6.70
C ILE A 354 20.82 4.50 -7.11
N GLU A 355 21.00 4.28 -8.41
CA GLU A 355 21.96 3.29 -8.92
C GLU A 355 23.41 3.65 -8.58
N LYS A 356 23.76 4.96 -8.58
CA LYS A 356 25.07 5.45 -8.12
C LYS A 356 25.36 5.15 -6.65
N GLN A 357 24.32 4.96 -5.83
CA GLN A 357 24.46 4.53 -4.44
C GLN A 357 24.56 3.01 -4.29
N GLY A 358 24.48 2.25 -5.40
CA GLY A 358 24.47 0.79 -5.40
C GLY A 358 23.13 0.19 -4.98
N LEU A 359 22.06 0.99 -4.96
CA LEU A 359 20.71 0.56 -4.63
C LEU A 359 19.96 0.10 -5.88
N ASN A 360 19.00 -0.80 -5.69
CA ASN A 360 18.14 -1.28 -6.76
C ASN A 360 16.77 -0.59 -6.67
N LEU A 361 16.45 0.26 -7.65
CA LEU A 361 15.16 0.97 -7.71
C LEU A 361 13.98 0.00 -7.69
N LEU A 362 14.04 -1.10 -8.46
CA LEU A 362 12.98 -2.09 -8.51
C LEU A 362 12.73 -2.75 -7.15
N ALA A 363 13.77 -2.98 -6.35
CA ALA A 363 13.62 -3.51 -4.99
C ALA A 363 12.89 -2.52 -4.06
N LEU A 364 13.17 -1.22 -4.18
CA LEU A 364 12.49 -0.16 -3.43
C LEU A 364 11.03 -0.01 -3.88
N VAL A 365 10.76 -0.10 -5.18
CA VAL A 365 9.40 -0.06 -5.71
C VAL A 365 8.60 -1.28 -5.25
N ASN A 366 9.21 -2.47 -5.27
CA ASN A 366 8.59 -3.67 -4.70
C ASN A 366 8.30 -3.50 -3.20
N THR A 367 9.19 -2.87 -2.43
CA THR A 367 8.94 -2.51 -1.02
C THR A 367 7.70 -1.62 -0.89
N GLY A 368 7.57 -0.61 -1.75
CA GLY A 368 6.40 0.26 -1.81
C GLY A 368 5.11 -0.48 -2.14
N ILE A 369 5.14 -1.38 -3.13
CA ILE A 369 3.99 -2.22 -3.50
C ILE A 369 3.58 -3.12 -2.35
N GLN A 370 4.51 -3.83 -1.72
CA GLN A 370 4.21 -4.70 -0.57
C GLN A 370 3.66 -3.92 0.63
N CYS A 371 4.24 -2.76 0.91
CA CYS A 371 3.73 -1.87 1.97
C CYS A 371 2.30 -1.39 1.65
N SER A 372 2.01 -1.00 0.40
CA SER A 372 0.68 -0.58 -0.03
C SER A 372 -0.35 -1.72 -0.01
N LEU A 373 0.04 -2.93 -0.39
CA LEU A 373 -0.82 -4.12 -0.26
C LEU A 373 -1.14 -4.41 1.20
N ARG A 374 -0.15 -4.30 2.10
CA ARG A 374 -0.35 -4.43 3.55
C ARG A 374 -1.29 -3.37 4.11
N GLN A 375 -1.11 -2.12 3.69
CA GLN A 375 -2.00 -1.02 4.02
C GLN A 375 -3.44 -1.28 3.60
N LEU A 376 -3.62 -1.72 2.35
CA LEU A 376 -4.94 -1.93 1.76
C LEU A 376 -5.66 -3.15 2.37
N LEU A 377 -4.96 -4.27 2.51
CA LEU A 377 -5.60 -5.57 2.71
C LEU A 377 -5.62 -6.02 4.18
N GLU A 378 -4.64 -5.63 5.00
CA GLU A 378 -4.60 -6.05 6.42
C GLU A 378 -5.29 -5.04 7.32
N HIS A 379 -4.86 -3.78 7.24
CA HIS A 379 -5.27 -2.74 8.17
C HIS A 379 -6.33 -1.81 7.58
N GLY A 380 -6.42 -1.71 6.25
CA GLY A 380 -7.35 -0.82 5.55
C GLY A 380 -7.10 0.65 5.80
N TYR A 381 -5.89 1.05 6.17
CA TYR A 381 -5.50 2.45 6.37
C TYR A 381 -4.34 2.77 5.44
N PHE A 382 -4.64 3.36 4.29
CA PHE A 382 -3.72 3.39 3.17
C PHE A 382 -3.40 4.80 2.69
N HIS A 383 -2.20 4.94 2.15
CA HIS A 383 -1.72 6.15 1.51
C HIS A 383 -2.36 6.25 0.12
N ALA A 384 -3.28 7.20 -0.04
CA ALA A 384 -4.06 7.38 -1.27
C ALA A 384 -3.23 7.99 -2.42
N ASP A 385 -2.12 8.66 -2.12
CA ASP A 385 -1.28 9.31 -3.13
C ASP A 385 0.23 9.17 -2.87
N PRO A 386 0.83 7.96 -3.02
CA PRO A 386 2.25 7.70 -2.76
C PRO A 386 3.13 8.27 -3.88
N HIS A 387 3.02 9.57 -4.14
CA HIS A 387 3.72 10.26 -5.21
C HIS A 387 5.25 10.09 -5.06
N PRO A 388 6.03 9.88 -6.14
CA PRO A 388 7.47 9.69 -6.05
C PRO A 388 8.22 10.80 -5.32
N GLY A 389 7.70 12.04 -5.34
CA GLY A 389 8.25 13.16 -4.58
C GLY A 389 8.17 13.02 -3.06
N ASN A 390 7.25 12.18 -2.56
CA ASN A 390 7.04 11.92 -1.13
C ASN A 390 7.70 10.61 -0.67
N LEU A 391 8.42 9.93 -1.56
CA LEU A 391 9.11 8.67 -1.31
C LEU A 391 10.62 8.83 -1.53
N LEU A 392 11.42 8.52 -0.51
CA LEU A 392 12.88 8.58 -0.61
C LEU A 392 13.51 7.19 -0.48
N ALA A 393 14.49 6.94 -1.33
CA ALA A 393 15.49 5.90 -1.17
C ALA A 393 16.55 6.39 -0.17
N THR A 394 16.57 5.79 1.01
CA THR A 394 17.59 6.09 2.03
C THR A 394 18.92 5.40 1.68
N PRO A 395 20.08 5.93 2.12
CA PRO A 395 21.38 5.31 1.85
C PRO A 395 21.54 3.88 2.39
N ASP A 396 20.79 3.51 3.43
CA ASP A 396 20.73 2.16 4.00
C ASP A 396 19.78 1.21 3.26
N GLY A 397 19.17 1.67 2.17
CA GLY A 397 18.33 0.84 1.29
C GLY A 397 16.88 0.69 1.76
N LYS A 398 16.40 1.54 2.67
CA LYS A 398 14.99 1.61 3.08
C LYS A 398 14.21 2.59 2.23
N LEU A 399 12.90 2.36 2.15
CA LEU A 399 11.93 3.26 1.55
C LEU A 399 11.31 4.17 2.62
N ALA A 400 11.59 5.47 2.56
CA ALA A 400 11.04 6.45 3.48
C ALA A 400 9.80 7.15 2.94
N PHE A 401 8.76 7.26 3.77
CA PHE A 401 7.52 8.00 3.47
C PHE A 401 7.56 9.37 4.18
N LEU A 402 7.32 10.46 3.44
CA LEU A 402 7.45 11.83 3.97
C LEU A 402 6.14 12.60 4.16
N ASP A 403 5.11 12.25 3.40
CA ASP A 403 3.81 12.94 3.40
C ASP A 403 2.75 11.98 3.89
N PHE A 404 1.87 12.46 4.76
CA PHE A 404 0.75 11.68 5.31
C PHE A 404 -0.55 12.49 5.26
N GLY A 405 -0.60 13.52 4.41
CA GLY A 405 -1.76 14.39 4.25
C GLY A 405 -2.95 13.68 3.59
N MET A 406 -2.69 12.67 2.77
CA MET A 406 -3.72 11.90 2.06
C MET A 406 -3.75 10.42 2.48
N MET A 407 -4.21 10.20 3.71
CA MET A 407 -4.54 8.87 4.22
C MET A 407 -6.04 8.60 4.10
N SER A 408 -6.40 7.38 3.72
CA SER A 408 -7.79 6.94 3.56
C SER A 408 -8.01 5.60 4.23
N GLU A 409 -9.28 5.28 4.49
CA GLU A 409 -9.69 4.00 5.03
C GLU A 409 -10.50 3.18 4.04
N THR A 410 -10.33 1.85 4.10
CA THR A 410 -11.13 0.87 3.37
C THR A 410 -11.90 0.01 4.36
N PRO A 411 -13.23 -0.12 4.21
CA PRO A 411 -14.03 -1.00 5.05
C PRO A 411 -13.52 -2.44 5.03
N GLN A 412 -13.57 -3.10 6.18
CA GLN A 412 -13.02 -4.45 6.32
C GLN A 412 -13.63 -5.46 5.34
N GLN A 413 -14.95 -5.40 5.10
CA GLN A 413 -15.65 -6.28 4.15
C GLN A 413 -15.12 -6.09 2.72
N ALA A 414 -14.97 -4.84 2.29
CA ALA A 414 -14.40 -4.51 0.99
C ALA A 414 -12.97 -5.05 0.81
N ARG A 415 -12.14 -5.05 1.87
CA ARG A 415 -10.79 -5.64 1.79
C ARG A 415 -10.82 -7.12 1.46
N PHE A 416 -11.72 -7.88 2.10
CA PHE A 416 -11.86 -9.30 1.85
C PHE A 416 -12.43 -9.58 0.47
N ALA A 417 -13.43 -8.80 0.05
CA ALA A 417 -13.99 -8.87 -1.29
C ALA A 417 -12.93 -8.58 -2.37
N ILE A 418 -12.02 -7.62 -2.17
CA ILE A 418 -10.90 -7.37 -3.08
C ILE A 418 -9.98 -8.60 -3.20
N ILE A 419 -9.68 -9.27 -2.08
CA ILE A 419 -8.85 -10.48 -2.10
C ILE A 419 -9.56 -11.60 -2.87
N GLY A 420 -10.84 -11.85 -2.58
CA GLY A 420 -11.66 -12.84 -3.29
C GLY A 420 -11.69 -12.57 -4.79
N HIS A 421 -11.94 -11.32 -5.17
CA HIS A 421 -11.99 -10.88 -6.57
C HIS A 421 -10.68 -11.09 -7.33
N VAL A 422 -9.54 -10.71 -6.75
CA VAL A 422 -8.23 -10.95 -7.37
C VAL A 422 -7.96 -12.45 -7.50
N VAL A 423 -8.36 -13.25 -6.51
CA VAL A 423 -8.22 -14.70 -6.54
C VAL A 423 -9.08 -15.31 -7.65
N HIS A 424 -10.34 -14.93 -7.79
CA HIS A 424 -11.23 -15.41 -8.86
C HIS A 424 -10.72 -15.02 -10.25
N MET A 425 -10.25 -13.77 -10.40
CA MET A 425 -9.63 -13.27 -11.64
C MET A 425 -8.40 -14.10 -12.04
N VAL A 426 -7.44 -14.29 -11.13
CA VAL A 426 -6.20 -15.05 -11.43
C VAL A 426 -6.51 -16.51 -11.76
N ASN A 427 -7.56 -17.07 -11.16
CA ASN A 427 -7.97 -18.44 -11.40
C ASN A 427 -8.90 -18.64 -12.59
N ARG A 428 -9.31 -17.55 -13.26
CA ARG A 428 -10.27 -17.53 -14.38
C ARG A 428 -11.64 -18.09 -14.00
N ASP A 429 -12.07 -17.86 -12.76
CA ASP A 429 -13.42 -18.22 -12.29
C ASP A 429 -14.34 -17.01 -12.47
N TYR A 430 -14.75 -16.75 -13.72
CA TYR A 430 -15.49 -15.54 -14.09
C TYR A 430 -16.93 -15.51 -13.53
N GLU A 431 -17.51 -16.67 -13.23
CA GLU A 431 -18.80 -16.77 -12.54
C GLU A 431 -18.69 -16.23 -11.12
N ALA A 432 -17.72 -16.74 -10.33
CA ALA A 432 -17.46 -16.26 -8.98
C ALA A 432 -17.00 -14.79 -8.97
N MET A 433 -16.16 -14.41 -9.93
CA MET A 433 -15.70 -13.03 -10.11
C MET A 433 -16.84 -12.03 -10.29
N ALA A 434 -17.89 -12.41 -11.04
CA ALA A 434 -19.04 -11.56 -11.26
C ALA A 434 -19.90 -11.41 -9.99
N GLN A 435 -19.96 -12.45 -9.15
CA GLN A 435 -20.66 -12.40 -7.86
C GLN A 435 -19.95 -11.53 -6.83
N ASP A 436 -18.62 -11.40 -6.92
CA ASP A 436 -17.86 -10.50 -6.03
C ASP A 436 -18.31 -9.04 -6.14
N TYR A 437 -18.91 -8.63 -7.26
CA TYR A 437 -19.44 -7.27 -7.39
C TYR A 437 -20.53 -6.93 -6.37
N TYR A 438 -21.23 -7.92 -5.83
CA TYR A 438 -22.13 -7.68 -4.69
C TYR A 438 -21.35 -7.43 -3.41
N ALA A 439 -20.31 -8.24 -3.14
CA ALA A 439 -19.48 -8.11 -1.94
C ALA A 439 -18.60 -6.83 -1.96
N LEU A 440 -18.32 -6.30 -3.15
CA LEU A 440 -17.60 -5.04 -3.36
C LEU A 440 -18.49 -3.79 -3.24
N ASP A 441 -19.81 -3.96 -3.03
CA ASP A 441 -20.85 -2.92 -3.13
C ASP A 441 -20.93 -2.24 -4.51
N PHE A 442 -20.50 -2.94 -5.56
CA PHE A 442 -20.50 -2.44 -6.94
C PHE A 442 -21.86 -2.59 -7.62
N LEU A 443 -22.57 -3.66 -7.26
CA LEU A 443 -23.90 -3.99 -7.74
C LEU A 443 -24.77 -4.43 -6.58
N SER A 444 -26.06 -4.15 -6.65
CA SER A 444 -27.01 -4.62 -5.66
C SER A 444 -27.35 -6.11 -5.90
N PRO A 445 -27.58 -6.92 -4.85
CA PRO A 445 -27.83 -8.37 -4.99
C PRO A 445 -29.05 -8.78 -5.83
N ASP A 446 -29.94 -7.83 -6.15
CA ASP A 446 -31.11 -8.02 -7.02
C ASP A 446 -30.78 -7.96 -8.52
N ILE A 447 -29.59 -7.50 -8.90
CA ILE A 447 -29.15 -7.38 -10.29
C ILE A 447 -28.54 -8.71 -10.74
N ASP A 448 -29.07 -9.34 -11.80
CA ASP A 448 -28.46 -10.56 -12.36
C ASP A 448 -27.12 -10.26 -13.06
N VAL A 449 -26.03 -10.83 -12.54
CA VAL A 449 -24.68 -10.69 -13.08
C VAL A 449 -24.33 -11.70 -14.18
N SER A 450 -25.19 -12.68 -14.46
CA SER A 450 -24.98 -13.68 -15.52
C SER A 450 -24.65 -13.08 -16.90
N PRO A 451 -25.24 -11.94 -17.33
CA PRO A 451 -24.89 -11.29 -18.60
C PRO A 451 -23.48 -10.67 -18.63
N ILE A 452 -22.89 -10.40 -17.47
CA ILE A 452 -21.55 -9.79 -17.35
C ILE A 452 -20.46 -10.84 -17.55
N VAL A 453 -20.72 -12.11 -17.20
CA VAL A 453 -19.73 -13.21 -17.26
C VAL A 453 -19.10 -13.37 -18.65
N PRO A 454 -19.84 -13.38 -19.78
CA PRO A 454 -19.23 -13.44 -21.11
C PRO A 454 -18.33 -12.23 -21.43
N ALA A 455 -18.69 -11.04 -20.95
CA ALA A 455 -17.89 -9.84 -21.15
C ALA A 455 -16.57 -9.91 -20.37
N LEU A 456 -16.62 -10.34 -19.10
CA LEU A 456 -15.42 -10.61 -18.30
C LEU A 456 -14.57 -11.67 -18.95
N LYS A 457 -15.18 -12.78 -19.39
CA LYS A 457 -14.48 -13.87 -20.04
C LYS A 457 -13.79 -13.40 -21.32
N ASN A 458 -14.48 -12.70 -22.21
CA ASN A 458 -13.87 -12.21 -23.44
C ASN A 458 -12.73 -11.23 -23.15
N PHE A 459 -12.96 -10.26 -22.26
CA PHE A 459 -11.94 -9.28 -21.90
C PHE A 459 -10.71 -9.95 -21.27
N PHE A 460 -10.92 -10.74 -20.23
CA PHE A 460 -9.83 -11.38 -19.51
C PHE A 460 -9.23 -12.52 -20.31
N ASP A 461 -9.93 -13.36 -21.06
CA ASP A 461 -9.27 -14.39 -21.88
C ASP A 461 -8.51 -13.79 -23.09
N ASP A 462 -8.97 -12.69 -23.69
CA ASP A 462 -8.23 -11.98 -24.74
C ASP A 462 -6.98 -11.29 -24.17
N ALA A 463 -7.13 -10.59 -23.03
CA ALA A 463 -6.02 -9.96 -22.32
C ALA A 463 -5.06 -11.01 -21.72
N LEU A 464 -5.57 -12.17 -21.29
CA LEU A 464 -4.86 -13.29 -20.67
C LEU A 464 -4.46 -14.41 -21.66
N SER A 465 -4.48 -14.13 -22.96
CA SER A 465 -3.82 -14.98 -23.97
C SER A 465 -2.32 -15.12 -23.66
N LEU A 466 -1.78 -14.13 -22.97
CA LEU A 466 -0.54 -14.10 -22.19
C LEU A 466 -0.90 -14.35 -20.70
N THR A 467 -0.15 -15.15 -19.97
CA THR A 467 -0.40 -15.50 -18.54
C THR A 467 -0.84 -14.30 -17.67
N VAL A 468 -1.57 -14.52 -16.56
CA VAL A 468 -2.01 -13.42 -15.65
C VAL A 468 -0.85 -12.55 -15.16
N SER A 469 0.35 -13.13 -15.13
CA SER A 469 1.61 -12.45 -14.88
C SER A 469 2.06 -11.46 -15.95
N GLU A 470 1.44 -11.40 -17.13
CA GLU A 470 1.83 -10.54 -18.26
C GLU A 470 0.89 -9.34 -18.45
N LEU A 471 -0.13 -9.17 -17.61
CA LEU A 471 -1.03 -8.02 -17.63
C LEU A 471 -0.45 -6.80 -16.91
N ASN A 472 -0.67 -5.62 -17.51
CA ASN A 472 -0.47 -4.33 -16.86
C ASN A 472 -1.76 -3.92 -16.16
N PHE A 473 -1.67 -3.36 -14.95
CA PHE A 473 -2.81 -2.94 -14.15
C PHE A 473 -3.63 -1.86 -14.87
N LYS A 474 -2.97 -0.91 -15.55
CA LYS A 474 -3.65 0.06 -16.41
C LYS A 474 -4.59 -0.58 -17.45
N THR A 475 -4.17 -1.66 -18.12
CA THR A 475 -5.00 -2.34 -19.12
C THR A 475 -6.23 -2.98 -18.49
N ILE A 476 -6.10 -3.51 -17.28
CA ILE A 476 -7.22 -4.07 -16.51
C ILE A 476 -8.22 -2.98 -16.15
N VAL A 477 -7.74 -1.83 -15.66
CA VAL A 477 -8.59 -0.68 -15.32
C VAL A 477 -9.31 -0.13 -16.55
N ASP A 478 -8.60 0.06 -17.66
CA ASP A 478 -9.18 0.57 -18.91
C ASP A 478 -10.24 -0.38 -19.47
N GLY A 479 -9.99 -1.69 -19.41
CA GLY A 479 -10.91 -2.70 -19.92
C GLY A 479 -12.12 -2.97 -19.02
N LEU A 480 -11.93 -3.01 -17.70
CA LEU A 480 -13.04 -3.02 -16.75
C LEU A 480 -13.89 -1.77 -16.92
N GLY A 481 -13.27 -0.60 -17.14
CA GLY A 481 -13.97 0.65 -17.43
C GLY A 481 -15.00 0.52 -18.54
N ALA A 482 -14.67 -0.16 -19.65
CA ALA A 482 -15.61 -0.39 -20.75
C ALA A 482 -16.83 -1.24 -20.34
N VAL A 483 -16.62 -2.26 -19.49
CA VAL A 483 -17.70 -3.11 -18.95
C VAL A 483 -18.55 -2.35 -17.93
N LEU A 484 -17.93 -1.51 -17.10
CA LEU A 484 -18.62 -0.67 -16.10
C LEU A 484 -19.59 0.34 -16.74
N TYR A 485 -19.37 0.75 -18.00
CA TYR A 485 -20.30 1.63 -18.72
C TYR A 485 -21.56 0.93 -19.25
N GLU A 486 -21.53 -0.39 -19.42
CA GLU A 486 -22.66 -1.16 -19.97
C GLU A 486 -23.68 -1.58 -18.90
N TYR A 487 -23.29 -1.53 -17.62
CA TYR A 487 -24.07 -2.02 -16.48
C TYR A 487 -24.16 -0.94 -15.38
N PRO A 488 -25.20 -0.96 -14.51
CA PRO A 488 -25.44 0.09 -13.51
C PRO A 488 -24.52 -0.08 -12.28
N PHE A 489 -23.21 0.03 -12.48
CA PHE A 489 -22.23 -0.02 -11.40
C PHE A 489 -22.27 1.24 -10.54
N ASP A 490 -22.27 1.06 -9.21
CA ASP A 490 -22.04 2.12 -8.24
C ASP A 490 -20.70 1.86 -7.54
N VAL A 491 -19.65 2.60 -7.90
CA VAL A 491 -18.29 2.35 -7.40
C VAL A 491 -18.01 3.27 -6.22
N PRO A 492 -17.80 2.74 -4.99
CA PRO A 492 -17.48 3.57 -3.85
C PRO A 492 -16.21 4.41 -4.05
N ALA A 493 -16.23 5.64 -3.55
CA ALA A 493 -15.18 6.64 -3.81
C ALA A 493 -13.76 6.21 -3.38
N TYR A 494 -13.63 5.34 -2.37
CA TYR A 494 -12.32 4.87 -1.91
C TYR A 494 -11.63 3.93 -2.93
N TYR A 495 -12.37 3.28 -3.83
CA TYR A 495 -11.75 2.47 -4.90
C TYR A 495 -10.97 3.35 -5.88
N ALA A 496 -11.45 4.54 -6.20
CA ALA A 496 -10.69 5.48 -7.04
C ALA A 496 -9.35 5.85 -6.39
N LEU A 497 -9.30 5.98 -5.06
CA LEU A 497 -8.07 6.25 -4.31
C LEU A 497 -7.12 5.05 -4.30
N ILE A 498 -7.65 3.83 -4.21
CA ILE A 498 -6.87 2.59 -4.31
C ILE A 498 -6.24 2.48 -5.71
N LEU A 499 -7.05 2.68 -6.76
CA LEU A 499 -6.58 2.64 -8.15
C LEU A 499 -5.49 3.68 -8.39
N ARG A 500 -5.65 4.91 -7.87
CA ARG A 500 -4.62 5.95 -7.93
C ARG A 500 -3.32 5.48 -7.29
N SER A 501 -3.38 5.01 -6.05
CA SER A 501 -2.19 4.58 -5.29
C SER A 501 -1.41 3.47 -6.01
N LEU A 502 -2.11 2.45 -6.51
CA LEU A 502 -1.49 1.35 -7.25
C LEU A 502 -0.97 1.77 -8.63
N THR A 503 -1.67 2.65 -9.34
CA THR A 503 -1.25 3.14 -10.67
C THR A 503 0.03 3.97 -10.58
N VAL A 504 0.19 4.79 -9.54
CA VAL A 504 1.42 5.57 -9.31
C VAL A 504 2.61 4.64 -9.07
N LEU A 505 2.43 3.60 -8.25
CA LEU A 505 3.47 2.61 -8.01
C LEU A 505 3.78 1.76 -9.25
N GLU A 506 2.76 1.42 -10.06
CA GLU A 506 2.95 0.75 -11.35
C GLU A 506 3.81 1.60 -12.29
N GLY A 507 3.46 2.88 -12.45
CA GLY A 507 4.18 3.79 -13.33
C GLY A 507 5.66 3.89 -12.98
N LEU A 508 5.96 3.94 -11.68
CA LEU A 508 7.33 3.94 -11.18
C LEU A 508 8.05 2.60 -11.42
N ALA A 509 7.33 1.48 -11.27
CA ALA A 509 7.89 0.15 -11.55
C ALA A 509 8.21 -0.04 -13.03
N LEU A 510 7.31 0.40 -13.91
CA LEU A 510 7.50 0.37 -15.37
C LEU A 510 8.62 1.31 -15.84
N TYR A 511 8.86 2.40 -15.11
CA TYR A 511 10.02 3.26 -15.35
C TYR A 511 11.34 2.53 -15.07
N ALA A 512 11.39 1.73 -13.99
CA ALA A 512 12.57 0.95 -13.62
C ALA A 512 12.76 -0.32 -14.48
N ASP A 513 11.68 -1.04 -14.77
CA ASP A 513 11.64 -2.24 -15.59
C ASP A 513 10.40 -2.20 -16.50
N PRO A 514 10.56 -1.97 -17.82
CA PRO A 514 9.45 -1.93 -18.77
C PRO A 514 8.62 -3.22 -18.84
N ASN A 515 9.19 -4.34 -18.39
CA ASN A 515 8.50 -5.63 -18.34
C ASN A 515 7.88 -5.91 -16.97
N PHE A 516 7.87 -4.93 -16.06
CA PHE A 516 7.29 -5.11 -14.73
C PHE A 516 5.78 -5.33 -14.79
N LYS A 517 5.28 -6.18 -13.89
CA LYS A 517 3.89 -6.61 -13.84
C LYS A 517 3.39 -6.57 -12.41
N VAL A 518 2.68 -5.50 -12.05
CA VAL A 518 2.22 -5.24 -10.67
C VAL A 518 1.36 -6.37 -10.14
N LEU A 519 0.47 -6.91 -10.95
CA LEU A 519 -0.39 -8.02 -10.54
C LEU A 519 0.42 -9.28 -10.21
N ALA A 520 1.46 -9.58 -11.02
CA ALA A 520 2.36 -10.69 -10.77
C ALA A 520 3.17 -10.50 -9.47
N ALA A 521 3.63 -9.27 -9.22
CA ALA A 521 4.36 -8.91 -8.01
C ALA A 521 3.47 -8.94 -6.75
N SER A 522 2.17 -8.69 -6.92
CA SER A 522 1.18 -8.68 -5.84
C SER A 522 0.62 -10.07 -5.53
N TYR A 523 0.59 -11.00 -6.49
CA TYR A 523 -0.01 -12.32 -6.30
C TYR A 523 0.56 -13.15 -5.14
N PRO A 524 1.88 -13.18 -4.88
CA PRO A 524 2.44 -13.84 -3.69
C PRO A 524 1.76 -13.40 -2.39
N TYR A 525 1.49 -12.10 -2.28
CA TYR A 525 0.85 -11.51 -1.12
C TYR A 525 -0.60 -11.99 -0.97
N PHE A 526 -1.39 -11.96 -2.06
CA PHE A 526 -2.76 -12.48 -2.06
C PHE A 526 -2.81 -13.98 -1.74
N ALA A 527 -1.91 -14.77 -2.31
CA ALA A 527 -1.81 -16.20 -2.06
C ALA A 527 -1.46 -16.50 -0.59
N LYS A 528 -0.47 -15.81 -0.02
CA LYS A 528 -0.15 -15.88 1.41
C LYS A 528 -1.37 -15.52 2.25
N ARG A 529 -2.05 -14.41 1.95
CA ARG A 529 -3.20 -13.94 2.74
C ARG A 529 -4.36 -14.94 2.69
N LEU A 530 -4.72 -15.44 1.52
CA LEU A 530 -5.78 -16.44 1.36
C LEU A 530 -5.46 -17.74 2.12
N LEU A 531 -4.19 -18.16 2.13
CA LEU A 531 -3.78 -19.37 2.83
C LEU A 531 -3.76 -19.22 4.36
N THR A 532 -3.40 -18.05 4.87
CA THR A 532 -3.06 -17.85 6.30
C THR A 532 -4.14 -17.14 7.11
N ASP A 533 -5.07 -16.44 6.46
CA ASP A 533 -6.08 -15.63 7.17
C ASP A 533 -7.22 -16.51 7.71
N ASN A 534 -7.65 -16.19 8.94
CA ASN A 534 -8.74 -16.86 9.63
C ASN A 534 -10.09 -16.20 9.35
N ASN A 535 -10.21 -15.23 8.46
CA ASN A 535 -11.50 -14.63 8.15
C ASN A 535 -12.47 -15.62 7.46
N PRO A 536 -13.74 -15.75 7.91
CA PRO A 536 -14.70 -16.67 7.29
C PRO A 536 -14.86 -16.51 5.77
N TYR A 537 -14.95 -15.28 5.27
CA TYR A 537 -15.08 -15.01 3.83
C TYR A 537 -13.86 -15.50 3.05
N LEU A 538 -12.65 -15.26 3.56
CA LEU A 538 -11.42 -15.76 2.91
C LEU A 538 -11.30 -17.29 2.97
N ARG A 539 -11.79 -17.90 4.05
CA ARG A 539 -11.88 -19.36 4.14
C ARG A 539 -12.85 -19.92 3.11
N ASP A 540 -14.03 -19.32 2.98
CA ASP A 540 -15.04 -19.75 2.01
C ASP A 540 -14.50 -19.62 0.58
N ALA A 541 -13.88 -18.47 0.25
CA ALA A 541 -13.19 -18.27 -1.02
C ALA A 541 -12.06 -19.29 -1.24
N LEU A 542 -11.29 -19.64 -0.21
CA LEU A 542 -10.26 -20.68 -0.31
C LEU A 542 -10.89 -22.06 -0.57
N ILE A 543 -12.00 -22.39 0.09
CA ILE A 543 -12.71 -23.67 -0.09
C ILE A 543 -13.28 -23.75 -1.50
N GLU A 544 -14.00 -22.74 -1.96
CA GLU A 544 -14.53 -22.67 -3.33
C GLU A 544 -13.41 -22.77 -4.35
N LEU A 545 -12.26 -22.14 -4.09
CA LEU A 545 -11.09 -22.27 -4.95
C LEU A 545 -10.51 -23.69 -4.95
N LEU A 546 -10.46 -24.36 -3.81
CA LEU A 546 -9.86 -25.69 -3.68
C LEU A 546 -10.83 -26.83 -4.03
N PHE A 547 -12.14 -26.61 -3.95
CA PHE A 547 -13.18 -27.60 -4.20
C PHE A 547 -14.19 -27.09 -5.21
N LYS A 548 -14.38 -27.83 -6.31
CA LYS A 548 -15.46 -27.57 -7.28
C LYS A 548 -16.14 -28.88 -7.63
N ASP A 549 -17.46 -28.91 -7.66
CA ASP A 549 -18.28 -30.10 -7.96
C ASP A 549 -17.92 -31.34 -7.10
N GLY A 550 -17.58 -31.11 -5.83
CA GLY A 550 -17.20 -32.15 -4.88
C GLY A 550 -15.86 -32.85 -5.18
N ARG A 551 -14.97 -32.21 -5.96
CA ARG A 551 -13.60 -32.66 -6.24
C ARG A 551 -12.57 -31.62 -5.78
N PHE A 552 -11.46 -32.11 -5.23
CA PHE A 552 -10.34 -31.24 -4.85
C PHE A 552 -9.46 -30.89 -6.04
N ARG A 553 -9.06 -29.61 -6.14
CA ARG A 553 -8.23 -29.05 -7.21
C ARG A 553 -6.77 -28.93 -6.75
N TRP A 554 -6.04 -30.04 -6.77
CA TRP A 554 -4.63 -30.10 -6.33
C TRP A 554 -3.70 -29.11 -7.05
N ASN A 555 -3.95 -28.84 -8.33
CA ASN A 555 -3.20 -27.84 -9.10
C ASN A 555 -3.35 -26.43 -8.53
N ARG A 556 -4.53 -26.07 -8.00
CA ARG A 556 -4.80 -24.77 -7.39
C ARG A 556 -4.04 -24.63 -6.07
N LEU A 557 -4.05 -25.68 -5.23
CA LEU A 557 -3.28 -25.71 -3.98
C LEU A 557 -1.77 -25.58 -4.25
N GLU A 558 -1.24 -26.36 -5.20
CA GLU A 558 0.18 -26.30 -5.59
C GLU A 558 0.58 -24.88 -6.01
N ASN A 559 -0.21 -24.25 -6.89
CA ASN A 559 0.04 -22.89 -7.36
C ASN A 559 -0.01 -21.85 -6.23
N LEU A 560 -0.98 -21.95 -5.32
CA LEU A 560 -1.05 -21.07 -4.15
C LEU A 560 0.16 -21.22 -3.24
N LEU A 561 0.59 -22.45 -2.96
CA LEU A 561 1.77 -22.70 -2.11
C LEU A 561 3.06 -22.21 -2.78
N VAL A 562 3.22 -22.45 -4.09
CA VAL A 562 4.38 -21.96 -4.84
C VAL A 562 4.46 -20.43 -4.79
N GLN A 563 3.32 -19.75 -4.87
CA GLN A 563 3.27 -18.29 -4.95
C GLN A 563 3.33 -17.65 -3.56
N GLY A 564 2.58 -18.18 -2.58
CA GLY A 564 2.62 -17.73 -1.19
C GLY A 564 4.02 -17.83 -0.58
N ARG A 565 4.79 -18.89 -0.90
CA ARG A 565 6.18 -19.05 -0.44
C ARG A 565 7.17 -18.01 -0.94
N LYS A 566 6.84 -17.25 -2.00
CA LYS A 566 7.68 -16.14 -2.47
C LYS A 566 7.61 -14.94 -1.54
N ASP A 567 6.56 -14.85 -0.71
CA ASP A 567 6.44 -13.83 0.33
C ASP A 567 7.34 -14.21 1.52
N SER A 568 8.16 -13.25 1.98
CA SER A 568 9.13 -13.46 3.07
C SER A 568 8.48 -13.78 4.42
N GLU A 569 7.22 -13.40 4.61
CA GLU A 569 6.46 -13.63 5.84
C GLU A 569 5.66 -14.94 5.81
N PHE A 570 5.72 -15.72 4.73
CA PHE A 570 4.99 -16.98 4.63
C PHE A 570 5.58 -18.06 5.55
N ALA A 571 4.72 -18.66 6.38
CA ALA A 571 5.02 -19.88 7.14
C ALA A 571 3.93 -20.92 6.92
N ALA A 572 4.33 -22.17 6.65
CA ALA A 572 3.40 -23.23 6.31
C ALA A 572 2.48 -23.63 7.49
N LYS A 573 2.93 -23.43 8.73
CA LYS A 573 2.08 -23.61 9.93
C LYS A 573 0.85 -22.70 9.90
N ASP A 574 1.03 -21.46 9.49
CA ASP A 574 -0.03 -20.45 9.48
C ASP A 574 -0.99 -20.72 8.33
N ALA A 575 -0.50 -21.31 7.22
CA ALA A 575 -1.30 -21.67 6.06
C ALA A 575 -2.24 -22.88 6.30
N LEU A 576 -1.85 -23.79 7.20
CA LEU A 576 -2.63 -24.99 7.50
C LEU A 576 -3.67 -24.76 8.60
N GLN A 577 -3.43 -23.79 9.47
CA GLN A 577 -4.24 -23.57 10.67
C GLN A 577 -5.71 -23.22 10.38
N PRO A 578 -6.06 -22.33 9.42
CA PRO A 578 -7.46 -22.00 9.12
C PRO A 578 -8.24 -23.22 8.62
N VAL A 579 -7.62 -24.01 7.74
CA VAL A 579 -8.20 -25.23 7.17
C VAL A 579 -8.40 -26.29 8.25
N LEU A 580 -7.40 -26.51 9.11
CA LEU A 580 -7.49 -27.45 10.23
C LEU A 580 -8.59 -27.04 11.23
N GLN A 581 -8.69 -25.76 11.58
CA GLN A 581 -9.73 -25.26 12.47
C GLN A 581 -11.12 -25.50 11.89
N LEU A 582 -11.30 -25.29 10.59
CA LEU A 582 -12.58 -25.53 9.93
C LEU A 582 -12.91 -27.02 9.87
N LEU A 583 -11.94 -27.86 9.51
CA LEU A 583 -12.10 -29.33 9.48
C LEU A 583 -12.49 -29.91 10.84
N LEU A 584 -11.91 -29.38 11.92
CA LEU A 584 -12.20 -29.82 13.29
C LEU A 584 -13.43 -29.12 13.89
N GLY A 585 -13.92 -28.05 13.26
CA GLY A 585 -15.07 -27.27 13.68
C GLY A 585 -16.40 -28.02 13.48
N ARG A 586 -17.42 -27.61 14.24
CA ARG A 586 -18.77 -28.20 14.14
C ARG A 586 -19.42 -27.97 12.77
N GLU A 587 -19.09 -26.88 12.11
CA GLU A 587 -19.63 -26.49 10.80
C GLU A 587 -18.92 -27.18 9.61
N GLY A 588 -17.76 -27.82 9.83
CA GLY A 588 -16.96 -28.44 8.77
C GLY A 588 -17.40 -29.85 8.35
N ALA A 589 -18.66 -30.26 8.56
CA ALA A 589 -19.10 -31.62 8.25
C ALA A 589 -19.00 -31.97 6.74
N GLU A 590 -19.39 -31.03 5.88
CA GLU A 590 -19.27 -31.20 4.43
C GLU A 590 -17.80 -31.24 3.99
N LEU A 591 -16.98 -30.34 4.52
CA LEU A 591 -15.55 -30.28 4.23
C LEU A 591 -14.83 -31.56 4.68
N ARG A 592 -15.16 -32.11 5.87
CA ARG A 592 -14.65 -33.40 6.34
C ARG A 592 -14.95 -34.52 5.35
N THR A 593 -16.19 -34.58 4.86
CA THR A 593 -16.61 -35.58 3.87
C THR A 593 -15.79 -35.47 2.58
N LEU A 594 -15.59 -34.25 2.08
CA LEU A 594 -14.78 -33.99 0.88
C LEU A 594 -13.30 -34.36 1.10
N VAL A 595 -12.72 -34.00 2.25
CA VAL A 595 -11.33 -34.33 2.58
C VAL A 595 -11.13 -35.84 2.74
N ILE A 596 -12.06 -36.55 3.40
CA ILE A 596 -12.00 -38.01 3.52
C ILE A 596 -12.01 -38.67 2.14
N LYS A 597 -12.94 -38.26 1.27
CA LYS A 597 -13.07 -38.79 -0.09
C LYS A 597 -11.79 -38.57 -0.90
N GLU A 598 -11.20 -37.39 -0.79
CA GLU A 598 -9.95 -37.07 -1.50
C GLU A 598 -8.75 -37.80 -0.91
N ALA A 599 -8.66 -37.96 0.41
CA ALA A 599 -7.59 -38.70 1.08
C ALA A 599 -7.53 -40.16 0.64
N VAL A 600 -8.70 -40.81 0.49
CA VAL A 600 -8.78 -42.18 -0.07
C VAL A 600 -8.19 -42.21 -1.48
N ARG A 601 -8.56 -41.24 -2.32
CA ARG A 601 -8.07 -41.11 -3.71
C ARG A 601 -6.55 -40.94 -3.79
N VAL A 602 -5.99 -40.09 -2.93
CA VAL A 602 -4.54 -39.86 -2.84
C VAL A 602 -3.82 -41.15 -2.46
N VAL A 603 -4.38 -41.91 -1.55
CA VAL A 603 -3.77 -43.15 -1.06
C VAL A 603 -3.85 -44.26 -2.10
N GLU A 604 -4.96 -44.38 -2.79
CA GLU A 604 -5.08 -45.23 -3.98
C GLU A 604 -4.05 -44.84 -5.03
N ALA A 605 -3.89 -43.55 -5.33
CA ALA A 605 -2.91 -43.06 -6.30
C ALA A 605 -1.45 -43.38 -5.88
N ILE A 606 -1.11 -43.24 -4.61
CA ILE A 606 0.23 -43.59 -4.09
C ILE A 606 0.48 -45.10 -4.19
N LEU A 607 -0.47 -45.93 -3.75
CA LEU A 607 -0.34 -47.38 -3.76
C LEU A 607 -0.28 -47.96 -5.18
N VAL A 608 -1.23 -47.56 -6.03
CA VAL A 608 -1.32 -48.00 -7.43
C VAL A 608 -0.14 -47.47 -8.22
N GLY A 609 0.22 -46.19 -8.06
CA GLY A 609 1.38 -45.60 -8.73
C GLY A 609 2.70 -46.27 -8.34
N GLY A 610 2.91 -46.54 -7.05
CA GLY A 610 4.10 -47.27 -6.58
C GLY A 610 4.17 -48.71 -7.10
N ALA A 611 3.03 -49.39 -7.22
CA ALA A 611 2.95 -50.73 -7.81
C ALA A 611 3.27 -50.71 -9.32
N ILE A 612 2.78 -49.71 -10.06
CA ILE A 612 3.06 -49.51 -11.48
C ILE A 612 4.55 -49.22 -11.71
N GLU A 613 5.16 -48.32 -10.94
CA GLU A 613 6.60 -48.04 -11.03
C GLU A 613 7.46 -49.26 -10.70
N SER A 614 7.10 -49.99 -9.64
CA SER A 614 7.79 -51.21 -9.27
C SER A 614 7.74 -52.22 -10.42
N TYR A 615 6.57 -52.40 -11.04
CA TYR A 615 6.41 -53.27 -12.21
C TYR A 615 7.21 -52.78 -13.43
N ASN A 616 7.20 -51.48 -13.72
CA ASN A 616 7.93 -50.91 -14.85
C ASN A 616 9.45 -50.97 -14.68
N SER A 617 9.94 -50.94 -13.43
CA SER A 617 11.37 -51.06 -13.09
C SER A 617 11.93 -52.48 -13.18
N VAL A 618 11.07 -53.50 -13.33
CA VAL A 618 11.49 -54.89 -13.52
C VAL A 618 12.11 -55.09 -14.92
N PRO A 619 13.29 -55.70 -15.05
CA PRO A 619 13.86 -56.06 -16.35
C PRO A 619 12.94 -57.00 -17.16
N GLU A 620 12.81 -56.77 -18.47
CA GLU A 620 11.99 -57.58 -19.41
C GLU A 620 12.06 -59.12 -19.26
N PRO A 621 13.24 -59.76 -19.07
CA PRO A 621 13.29 -61.22 -18.90
C PRO A 621 12.56 -61.71 -17.64
N ILE A 622 12.43 -60.86 -16.62
CA ILE A 622 11.73 -61.18 -15.37
C ILE A 622 10.23 -60.90 -15.51
N LYS A 623 9.82 -59.87 -16.27
CA LYS A 623 8.40 -59.57 -16.54
C LYS A 623 7.65 -60.75 -17.17
N ASN A 624 8.31 -61.49 -18.07
CA ASN A 624 7.76 -62.67 -18.73
C ASN A 624 7.59 -63.91 -17.81
N LEU A 625 8.23 -63.91 -16.63
CA LEU A 625 8.09 -64.96 -15.62
C LEU A 625 6.96 -64.65 -14.62
N ILE A 626 6.42 -63.44 -14.65
CA ILE A 626 5.26 -63.07 -13.85
C ILE A 626 4.00 -63.50 -14.63
N PRO A 627 3.09 -64.30 -14.06
CA PRO A 627 1.89 -64.75 -14.77
C PRO A 627 1.12 -63.55 -15.33
N ASN A 628 0.54 -63.68 -16.53
CA ASN A 628 -0.30 -62.68 -17.23
C ASN A 628 -1.47 -62.07 -16.41
N GLY A 629 -1.61 -62.40 -15.12
CA GLY A 629 -2.51 -61.75 -14.16
C GLY A 629 -1.88 -60.62 -13.33
N SER A 630 -0.63 -60.25 -13.59
CA SER A 630 0.11 -59.26 -12.79
C SER A 630 -0.12 -57.84 -13.27
N VAL A 631 -0.68 -57.01 -12.38
CA VAL A 631 -1.03 -55.58 -12.50
C VAL A 631 -2.28 -55.29 -13.33
N ASN A 632 -2.36 -55.64 -14.62
CA ASN A 632 -3.57 -55.36 -15.43
C ASN A 632 -4.80 -56.22 -15.06
N GLY A 633 -4.59 -57.36 -14.40
CA GLY A 633 -5.66 -58.28 -13.98
C GLY A 633 -6.29 -57.97 -12.63
N PHE A 634 -5.55 -57.34 -11.71
CA PHE A 634 -6.01 -57.03 -10.35
C PHE A 634 -6.74 -55.68 -10.26
N LEU A 635 -6.47 -54.79 -11.21
CA LEU A 635 -7.02 -53.46 -11.31
C LEU A 635 -7.29 -53.21 -12.81
N ARG A 636 -8.52 -53.47 -13.28
CA ARG A 636 -8.98 -53.07 -14.62
C ARG A 636 -9.09 -51.54 -14.67
N ILE A 637 -7.97 -50.85 -14.63
CA ILE A 637 -7.88 -49.40 -14.69
C ILE A 637 -7.47 -49.04 -16.12
N ASN A 638 -8.22 -48.15 -16.75
CA ASN A 638 -7.94 -47.71 -18.11
C ASN A 638 -6.64 -46.88 -18.15
N GLU A 639 -5.94 -46.81 -19.29
CA GLU A 639 -4.68 -46.05 -19.42
C GLU A 639 -4.83 -44.58 -19.00
N SER A 640 -5.97 -43.96 -19.32
CA SER A 640 -6.29 -42.58 -18.92
C SER A 640 -6.45 -42.42 -17.40
N GLU A 641 -6.99 -43.44 -16.73
CA GLU A 641 -7.21 -43.43 -15.29
C GLU A 641 -5.92 -43.73 -14.53
N GLN A 642 -5.05 -44.60 -15.08
CA GLN A 642 -3.68 -44.79 -14.59
C GLN A 642 -2.86 -43.50 -14.69
N ALA A 643 -2.92 -42.80 -15.83
CA ALA A 643 -2.21 -41.53 -16.02
C ALA A 643 -2.68 -40.46 -15.02
N ALA A 644 -4.00 -40.35 -14.80
CA ALA A 644 -4.56 -39.42 -13.83
C ALA A 644 -4.13 -39.74 -12.38
N MET A 645 -4.05 -41.02 -12.01
CA MET A 645 -3.58 -41.44 -10.68
C MET A 645 -2.09 -41.15 -10.49
N LEU A 646 -1.25 -41.41 -11.49
CA LEU A 646 0.17 -41.08 -11.44
C LEU A 646 0.40 -39.57 -11.33
N GLU A 647 -0.33 -38.78 -12.12
CA GLU A 647 -0.26 -37.32 -12.05
C GLU A 647 -0.67 -36.80 -10.67
N LEU A 648 -1.76 -37.34 -10.10
CA LEU A 648 -2.21 -37.00 -8.76
C LEU A 648 -1.14 -37.32 -7.71
N ARG A 649 -0.56 -38.52 -7.74
CA ARG A 649 0.51 -38.95 -6.84
C ARG A 649 1.69 -37.98 -6.90
N ASP A 650 2.21 -37.71 -8.09
CA ASP A 650 3.40 -36.87 -8.27
C ASP A 650 3.14 -35.44 -7.78
N ARG A 651 1.92 -34.94 -8.00
CA ARG A 651 1.50 -33.61 -7.54
C ARG A 651 1.40 -33.52 -6.02
N VAL A 652 0.82 -34.53 -5.37
CA VAL A 652 0.79 -34.62 -3.90
C VAL A 652 2.20 -34.66 -3.32
N LEU A 653 3.11 -35.45 -3.92
CA LEU A 653 4.51 -35.52 -3.47
C LEU A 653 5.24 -34.19 -3.65
N ARG A 654 4.98 -33.44 -4.72
CA ARG A 654 5.52 -32.07 -4.88
C ARG A 654 5.00 -31.13 -3.81
N ILE A 655 3.70 -31.13 -3.54
CA ILE A 655 3.10 -30.32 -2.46
C ILE A 655 3.71 -30.68 -1.11
N TRP A 656 3.89 -31.98 -0.83
CA TRP A 656 4.58 -32.45 0.38
C TRP A 656 6.00 -31.89 0.48
N GLY A 657 6.76 -31.92 -0.61
CA GLY A 657 8.09 -31.30 -0.69
C GLY A 657 8.05 -29.79 -0.47
N LEU A 658 7.02 -29.09 -0.98
CA LEU A 658 6.83 -27.66 -0.77
C LEU A 658 6.58 -27.34 0.71
N LEU A 659 5.69 -28.08 1.36
CA LEU A 659 5.37 -27.90 2.78
C LEU A 659 6.60 -28.19 3.66
N ARG A 660 7.30 -29.32 3.43
CA ARG A 660 8.48 -29.71 4.21
C ARG A 660 9.65 -28.73 4.10
N SER A 661 9.80 -28.07 2.95
CA SER A 661 10.82 -27.04 2.75
C SER A 661 10.39 -25.63 3.17
N SER A 662 9.17 -25.47 3.68
CA SER A 662 8.63 -24.18 4.14
C SER A 662 9.00 -23.91 5.60
N ARG A 663 9.15 -22.63 5.94
CA ARG A 663 9.49 -22.19 7.30
C ARG A 663 8.38 -22.58 8.29
N GLY A 664 8.78 -23.14 9.43
CA GLY A 664 7.86 -23.47 10.53
C GLY A 664 6.91 -24.63 10.27
N PHE A 665 7.12 -25.44 9.23
CA PHE A 665 6.36 -26.66 9.02
C PHE A 665 6.83 -27.76 9.98
N ASP A 666 5.89 -28.30 10.75
CA ASP A 666 6.07 -29.49 11.57
C ASP A 666 5.07 -30.55 11.08
N PRO A 667 5.51 -31.78 10.73
CA PRO A 667 4.62 -32.88 10.39
C PRO A 667 3.46 -33.07 11.39
N ASP A 668 3.70 -32.84 12.68
CA ASP A 668 2.68 -32.99 13.74
C ASP A 668 1.45 -32.09 13.52
N LEU A 669 1.57 -31.01 12.74
CA LEU A 669 0.44 -30.15 12.37
C LEU A 669 -0.67 -30.89 11.62
N LEU A 670 -0.35 -32.01 10.96
CA LEU A 670 -1.33 -32.79 10.19
C LEU A 670 -1.98 -33.90 11.02
N GLN A 671 -1.59 -34.07 12.28
CA GLN A 671 -2.16 -35.06 13.18
C GLN A 671 -3.69 -34.97 13.32
N PRO A 672 -4.33 -33.79 13.36
CA PRO A 672 -5.79 -33.72 13.41
C PRO A 672 -6.48 -34.30 12.17
N ILE A 673 -5.86 -34.21 10.99
CA ILE A 673 -6.38 -34.83 9.76
C ILE A 673 -6.31 -36.36 9.90
N LEU A 674 -5.24 -36.87 10.50
CA LEU A 674 -5.08 -38.30 10.77
C LEU A 674 -6.15 -38.81 11.73
N GLU A 675 -6.48 -38.04 12.77
CA GLU A 675 -7.53 -38.39 13.73
C GLU A 675 -8.91 -38.46 13.06
N ILE A 676 -9.24 -37.50 12.19
CA ILE A 676 -10.50 -37.51 11.41
C ILE A 676 -10.59 -38.77 10.53
N LEU A 677 -9.50 -39.15 9.85
CA LEU A 677 -9.46 -40.36 9.01
C LEU A 677 -9.64 -41.66 9.82
N GLN A 678 -9.39 -41.63 11.13
CA GLN A 678 -9.55 -42.78 12.03
C GLN A 678 -10.95 -42.87 12.65
N GLN A 679 -11.79 -41.83 12.54
CA GLN A 679 -13.12 -41.81 13.15
C GLN A 679 -14.09 -42.84 12.50
N PRO A 680 -15.02 -43.43 13.27
CA PRO A 680 -16.00 -44.40 12.75
C PRO A 680 -16.91 -43.81 11.66
N GLU A 681 -17.28 -42.53 11.77
CA GLU A 681 -18.11 -41.81 10.81
C GLU A 681 -17.44 -41.71 9.42
N ALA A 682 -16.10 -41.67 9.37
CA ALA A 682 -15.36 -41.74 8.11
C ALA A 682 -15.45 -43.14 7.45
N GLN A 683 -15.70 -44.19 8.23
CA GLN A 683 -15.75 -45.58 7.76
C GLN A 683 -17.05 -45.92 7.02
N GLU A 684 -18.14 -45.17 7.25
CA GLU A 684 -19.41 -45.34 6.53
C GLU A 684 -19.42 -44.63 5.15
N ILE A 685 -18.64 -43.55 5.00
CA ILE A 685 -18.58 -42.73 3.77
C ILE A 685 -17.72 -43.41 2.69
N GLY A 686 -16.72 -44.20 3.10
CA GLY A 686 -15.92 -45.03 2.20
C GLY A 686 -16.70 -46.28 1.78
N GLY A 687 -17.59 -46.16 0.80
CA GLY A 687 -18.48 -47.22 0.35
C GLY A 687 -17.83 -48.62 0.30
N GLY A 688 -18.34 -49.53 1.14
CA GLY A 688 -18.02 -50.96 1.13
C GLY A 688 -16.78 -51.38 1.94
N VAL A 689 -16.69 -52.68 2.22
CA VAL A 689 -15.66 -53.37 3.04
C VAL A 689 -14.21 -53.04 2.60
N VAL A 690 -14.01 -52.57 1.37
CA VAL A 690 -12.72 -52.11 0.82
C VAL A 690 -12.31 -50.75 1.40
N GLY A 691 -13.24 -49.81 1.63
CA GLY A 691 -12.98 -48.45 2.11
C GLY A 691 -12.32 -48.40 3.49
N GLY A 692 -12.69 -49.30 4.40
CA GLY A 692 -12.06 -49.40 5.72
C GLY A 692 -10.61 -49.92 5.69
N VAL A 693 -10.22 -50.67 4.66
CA VAL A 693 -8.84 -51.17 4.48
C VAL A 693 -7.97 -50.10 3.83
N THR A 694 -8.46 -49.43 2.78
CA THR A 694 -7.78 -48.28 2.17
C THR A 694 -7.61 -47.12 3.15
N GLN A 695 -8.56 -46.88 4.05
CA GLN A 695 -8.44 -45.85 5.10
C GLN A 695 -7.41 -46.21 6.19
N ARG A 696 -7.33 -47.47 6.63
CA ARG A 696 -6.26 -47.89 7.56
C ARG A 696 -4.87 -47.81 6.91
N LEU A 697 -4.79 -48.11 5.62
CA LEU A 697 -3.56 -47.93 4.83
C LEU A 697 -3.24 -46.44 4.65
N ALA A 698 -4.23 -45.59 4.42
CA ALA A 698 -4.09 -44.14 4.35
C ALA A 698 -3.50 -43.57 5.64
N ALA A 699 -4.09 -43.94 6.77
CA ALA A 699 -3.61 -43.52 8.08
C ALA A 699 -2.18 -44.03 8.35
N ARG A 700 -1.86 -45.28 7.98
CA ARG A 700 -0.52 -45.85 8.14
C ARG A 700 0.54 -45.21 7.23
N LEU A 701 0.20 -44.89 5.97
CA LEU A 701 1.08 -44.21 5.03
C LEU A 701 1.36 -42.77 5.48
N LEU A 702 0.32 -42.05 5.89
CA LEU A 702 0.48 -40.74 6.54
C LEU A 702 1.36 -40.87 7.79
N GLN A 703 1.15 -41.85 8.66
CA GLN A 703 2.01 -42.10 9.83
C GLN A 703 3.47 -42.38 9.47
N GLN A 704 3.75 -43.07 8.36
CA GLN A 704 5.11 -43.31 7.88
C GLN A 704 5.75 -42.04 7.33
N VAL A 705 4.98 -41.20 6.63
CA VAL A 705 5.42 -39.90 6.09
C VAL A 705 5.64 -38.86 7.19
N LEU A 706 4.88 -38.95 8.29
CA LEU A 706 4.97 -38.10 9.48
C LEU A 706 6.11 -38.48 10.44
N ARG A 707 6.76 -39.65 10.27
CA ARG A 707 7.92 -40.00 11.11
C ARG A 707 9.11 -39.10 10.79
N PRO A 708 9.77 -38.50 11.80
CA PRO A 708 10.97 -37.71 11.56
C PRO A 708 12.04 -38.59 10.90
N ALA A 709 12.73 -38.04 9.89
CA ALA A 709 13.86 -38.72 9.28
C ALA A 709 14.88 -39.05 10.37
N SER A 710 15.19 -40.33 10.54
CA SER A 710 16.21 -40.79 11.48
C SER A 710 17.49 -39.97 11.27
N PRO A 711 18.14 -39.47 12.33
CA PRO A 711 19.43 -38.84 12.19
C PRO A 711 20.37 -39.85 11.53
N VAL A 712 21.00 -39.43 10.43
CA VAL A 712 22.05 -40.22 9.76
C VAL A 712 23.10 -40.53 10.84
N PRO A 713 23.47 -41.81 11.05
CA PRO A 713 24.54 -42.13 11.99
C PRO A 713 25.82 -41.45 11.51
N SER A 714 26.46 -40.75 12.45
CA SER A 714 27.67 -39.93 12.34
C SER A 714 28.77 -40.45 11.43
#